data_AF-M7ZP89-F1
#
_entry.id   AF-M7ZP89-F1
#
_cell.length_a   1.000
_cell.length_b   1.000
_cell.length_c   1.000
_cell.angle_alpha   90.00
_cell.angle_beta   90.00
_cell.angle_gamma   90.00
#
_symmetry.space_group_name_H-M   'P 1'
#
loop_
_entity.id
_entity.type
_entity.pdbx_description
1 polymer ?
#
loop_
_entity_poly.entity_id
_entity_poly.type
_entity_poly.pdbx_seq_one_letter_code
_entity_poly.pdbx_strand_id
1 'polypeptide(L)'
;MGGVLSLVICGNSNIFATSLLTLDLIRVIASQRPVIAAANIVQRINVVSGDANQTTKSPQDLDAMVGAQLGLETVVSAIFDGSGDYAKTDHEAKFQIHRTFEALLLSSACEPGLLQQLLSLKWTEPSLIVIHGHYLDSLGLYLRHYPDVVASVVNKLFELLTSLPITIQQQGPSNNSRQARLQICSSFIRISRAADKALLPHMKDKARTSTNLERKEYHLILHEGLHYTALFLRIQQQQEVLAWLLEPLNKTWTQVEWQTAYLSDPSGLTDMFADTQFMWSIYHTVTFFEKALKRSGTKRSTTAPQAAITTTTATGYLHPMSSHLSWILPPLLRLLRCIHALWAEPFAQSLTGEIKAAKSMTISEQASLLGETSKPTKGQVAPADGLLDVQREGESKENNIRNWLRGVRDSGYNLIGLAATLGEAFFRCIDGSSVILALMENVQVMEFRHLRQLMHLAVVPLVKYCPAELWQLWTANLLQPIFVHCQQALDYSWSSLLREGRAKVPDSFGNLSGSELKVEVMEEKLLRDLTREVCSVLWVLALPGLNSGLPSLEQLGPVNRIDSSLKSLESFASSSLTGFLMLNVGTALPALRITVEVFSWTDSEAVTKVIPFCGALIHLAVATNRAELRQFVGNDLFSSIIQGLSVELNAVVSAELIGLCREIYLYLSDKDSAPKQMPEERRRSILVPIFKSKGDVQTCTDYRGIKLTSHTTKLWERVIEHRLRRMTSVTKNQFGFMPGRSTMEAIFLVRQLMERYREQKKDLHMLFIDLEKAYDKIPRNVMWWALEKHKVLAKYITLIKDTSSRTCVGSALRPYLFALVVDEVTRDIQGDIPWCMLFADDVVLVDDSRTGVNRKLSYEDKPWNRKGLGFSRTKTEYMMCGSSTTRREEEERRPSEAPVHSRRLKRVENVKRGQGRPNLTWEESVKRDLKEWSITKELAMDRGAWKLAIHVPEP
;
A
#
# COMPACT_ATOMS: atom_id res chain seq x y z
N MET A 1 43.82 -18.64 23.45
CA MET A 1 43.28 -17.34 22.97
C MET A 1 44.10 -16.72 21.84
N GLY A 2 45.44 -16.61 21.93
CA GLY A 2 46.27 -16.15 20.79
C GLY A 2 46.09 -16.97 19.50
N GLY A 3 45.88 -18.28 19.63
CA GLY A 3 45.55 -19.16 18.48
C GLY A 3 44.16 -18.94 17.87
N VAL A 4 43.18 -18.42 18.62
CA VAL A 4 41.83 -18.14 18.09
C VAL A 4 41.84 -16.87 17.24
N LEU A 5 42.60 -15.84 17.64
CA LEU A 5 42.80 -14.64 16.84
C LEU A 5 43.50 -14.95 15.51
N SER A 6 44.50 -15.85 15.54
CA SER A 6 45.22 -16.29 14.34
C SER A 6 44.32 -17.09 13.38
N LEU A 7 43.47 -17.97 13.91
CA LEU A 7 42.50 -18.74 13.10
C LEU A 7 41.39 -17.88 12.49
N VAL A 8 40.90 -16.88 13.22
CA VAL A 8 39.80 -16.00 12.79
C VAL A 8 40.28 -14.97 11.75
N ILE A 9 41.54 -14.55 11.80
CA ILE A 9 42.16 -13.64 10.82
C ILE A 9 42.67 -14.41 9.58
N CYS A 10 42.86 -15.73 9.65
CA CYS A 10 43.36 -16.58 8.55
C CYS A 10 42.28 -17.26 7.68
N GLY A 11 40.99 -16.99 7.88
CA GLY A 11 39.91 -17.66 7.14
C GLY A 11 39.79 -17.24 5.68
N ASN A 12 39.75 -18.24 4.78
CA ASN A 12 39.59 -18.11 3.33
C ASN A 12 38.41 -17.21 2.92
N SER A 13 38.66 -16.40 1.90
CA SER A 13 37.73 -15.54 1.18
C SER A 13 36.67 -16.34 0.43
N ASN A 14 35.65 -16.79 1.15
CA ASN A 14 34.30 -17.00 0.62
C ASN A 14 33.33 -17.10 1.79
N ILE A 15 32.16 -16.48 1.63
CA ILE A 15 31.02 -16.38 2.57
C ILE A 15 30.91 -14.99 3.24
N PHE A 16 30.21 -14.08 2.57
CA PHE A 16 29.83 -12.75 3.08
C PHE A 16 28.88 -12.79 4.30
N ALA A 17 28.29 -13.94 4.64
CA ALA A 17 27.42 -14.09 5.81
C ALA A 17 28.18 -14.48 7.10
N THR A 18 29.36 -15.12 6.99
CA THR A 18 30.22 -15.48 8.13
C THR A 18 31.19 -14.36 8.52
N SER A 19 31.35 -13.33 7.67
CA SER A 19 32.21 -12.19 7.95
C SER A 19 31.64 -11.26 9.03
N LEU A 20 30.33 -10.99 9.04
CA LEU A 20 29.70 -10.10 10.04
C LEU A 20 29.86 -10.61 11.48
N LEU A 21 29.55 -11.88 11.74
CA LEU A 21 29.74 -12.53 13.05
C LEU A 21 31.22 -12.56 13.48
N THR A 22 32.12 -12.74 12.52
CA THR A 22 33.57 -12.73 12.76
C THR A 22 34.07 -11.35 13.16
N LEU A 23 33.59 -10.29 12.51
CA LEU A 23 33.93 -8.91 12.84
C LEU A 23 33.36 -8.49 14.20
N ASP A 24 32.16 -8.95 14.56
CA ASP A 24 31.60 -8.71 15.89
C ASP A 24 32.47 -9.35 16.99
N LEU A 25 32.99 -10.56 16.77
CA LEU A 25 33.92 -11.20 17.69
C LEU A 25 35.24 -10.42 17.81
N ILE A 26 35.80 -9.96 16.68
CA ILE A 26 37.01 -9.13 16.67
C ILE A 26 36.77 -7.83 17.46
N ARG A 27 35.61 -7.20 17.30
CA ARG A 27 35.22 -5.99 18.04
C ARG A 27 35.20 -6.22 19.55
N VAL A 28 34.62 -7.34 20.01
CA VAL A 28 34.58 -7.72 21.43
C VAL A 28 35.98 -8.02 21.98
N ILE A 29 36.85 -8.65 21.20
CA ILE A 29 38.22 -8.92 21.64
C ILE A 29 39.05 -7.62 21.69
N ALA A 30 38.87 -6.74 20.71
CA ALA A 30 39.57 -5.46 20.64
C ALA A 30 39.17 -4.51 21.77
N SER A 31 37.92 -4.53 22.23
CA SER A 31 37.49 -3.76 23.41
C SER A 31 38.09 -4.29 24.72
N GLN A 32 38.28 -5.62 24.84
CA GLN A 32 38.86 -6.23 26.05
C GLN A 32 40.39 -6.16 26.09
N ARG A 33 41.08 -6.28 24.94
CA ARG A 33 42.56 -6.32 24.84
C ARG A 33 43.07 -5.45 23.68
N PRO A 34 43.01 -4.12 23.81
CA PRO A 34 43.25 -3.19 22.69
C PRO A 34 44.69 -3.22 22.18
N VAL A 35 45.70 -3.34 23.05
CA VAL A 35 47.12 -3.38 22.67
C VAL A 35 47.46 -4.61 21.81
N ILE A 36 46.95 -5.78 22.21
CA ILE A 36 47.19 -7.06 21.51
C ILE A 36 46.43 -7.08 20.19
N ALA A 37 45.21 -6.54 20.14
CA ALA A 37 44.44 -6.44 18.91
C ALA A 37 45.11 -5.51 17.89
N ALA A 38 45.60 -4.34 18.33
CA ALA A 38 46.34 -3.40 17.49
C ALA A 38 47.65 -3.99 16.93
N ALA A 39 48.45 -4.67 17.76
CA ALA A 39 49.70 -5.30 17.31
C ALA A 39 49.46 -6.41 16.27
N ASN A 40 48.46 -7.27 16.49
CA ASN A 40 48.17 -8.39 15.59
C ASN A 40 47.61 -7.92 14.24
N ILE A 41 46.77 -6.88 14.22
CA ILE A 41 46.22 -6.37 12.94
C ILE A 41 47.31 -5.67 12.13
N VAL A 42 48.21 -4.91 12.77
CA VAL A 42 49.35 -4.29 12.10
C VAL A 42 50.32 -5.34 11.55
N GLN A 43 50.64 -6.38 12.32
CA GLN A 43 51.46 -7.49 11.85
C GLN A 43 50.82 -8.19 10.64
N ARG A 44 49.50 -8.40 10.65
CA ARG A 44 48.78 -8.98 9.51
C ARG A 44 48.85 -8.08 8.27
N ILE A 45 48.67 -6.77 8.43
CA ILE A 45 48.78 -5.82 7.33
C ILE A 45 50.20 -5.82 6.75
N ASN A 46 51.23 -5.94 7.58
CA ASN A 46 52.62 -6.02 7.12
C ASN A 46 52.87 -7.29 6.30
N VAL A 47 52.37 -8.44 6.75
CA VAL A 47 52.47 -9.71 6.01
C VAL A 47 51.74 -9.66 4.67
N VAL A 48 50.53 -9.10 4.65
CA VAL A 48 49.68 -9.01 3.43
C VAL A 48 50.15 -7.90 2.48
N SER A 49 50.78 -6.85 3.02
CA SER A 49 51.35 -5.76 2.22
C SER A 49 52.59 -6.21 1.45
N GLY A 50 53.31 -7.23 1.92
CA GLY A 50 54.44 -7.84 1.22
C GLY A 50 55.57 -6.84 0.92
N ASP A 51 56.38 -7.12 -0.10
CA ASP A 51 57.43 -6.21 -0.56
C ASP A 51 56.80 -4.97 -1.23
N ALA A 52 56.88 -3.83 -0.54
CA ALA A 52 56.16 -2.58 -0.85
C ALA A 52 56.42 -2.01 -2.26
N ASN A 53 57.45 -2.51 -2.95
CA ASN A 53 57.89 -2.07 -4.27
C ASN A 53 57.27 -2.86 -5.45
N GLN A 54 56.46 -3.91 -5.20
CA GLN A 54 55.78 -4.61 -6.29
C GLN A 54 54.60 -3.79 -6.83
N THR A 55 54.63 -3.48 -8.12
CA THR A 55 53.63 -2.64 -8.81
C THR A 55 52.38 -3.39 -9.24
N THR A 56 52.33 -4.72 -9.10
CA THR A 56 51.18 -5.56 -9.43
C THR A 56 51.04 -6.67 -8.39
N LYS A 57 49.80 -6.93 -7.91
CA LYS A 57 49.50 -7.98 -6.92
C LYS A 57 48.51 -8.99 -7.48
N SER A 58 48.55 -10.23 -7.01
CA SER A 58 47.61 -11.26 -7.46
C SER A 58 46.18 -10.95 -6.93
N PRO A 59 45.11 -11.44 -7.60
CA PRO A 59 43.74 -11.26 -7.10
C PRO A 59 43.52 -11.80 -5.68
N GLN A 60 44.21 -12.88 -5.31
CA GLN A 60 44.16 -13.47 -3.97
C GLN A 60 44.80 -12.54 -2.92
N ASP A 61 45.89 -11.85 -3.28
CA ASP A 61 46.53 -10.87 -2.41
C ASP A 61 45.66 -9.62 -2.22
N LEU A 62 44.95 -9.18 -3.28
CA LEU A 62 44.01 -8.07 -3.19
C LEU A 62 42.83 -8.39 -2.26
N ASP A 63 42.25 -9.59 -2.35
CA ASP A 63 41.19 -10.04 -1.44
C ASP A 63 41.68 -10.13 0.01
N ALA A 64 42.91 -10.60 0.22
CA ALA A 64 43.54 -10.62 1.55
C ALA A 64 43.76 -9.21 2.11
N MET A 65 44.14 -8.24 1.26
CA MET A 65 44.29 -6.84 1.64
C MET A 65 42.95 -6.21 2.03
N VAL A 66 41.87 -6.49 1.30
CA VAL A 66 40.52 -6.02 1.65
C VAL A 66 40.05 -6.61 2.98
N GLY A 67 40.31 -7.91 3.21
CA GLY A 67 40.00 -8.56 4.50
C GLY A 67 40.76 -7.94 5.69
N ALA A 68 42.04 -7.63 5.50
CA ALA A 68 42.86 -6.97 6.54
C ALA A 68 42.40 -5.53 6.82
N GLN A 69 41.93 -4.79 5.81
CA GLN A 69 41.36 -3.45 5.98
C GLN A 69 40.08 -3.47 6.84
N LEU A 70 39.16 -4.41 6.60
CA LEU A 70 37.92 -4.52 7.37
C LEU A 70 38.19 -4.90 8.84
N GLY A 71 39.22 -5.72 9.07
CA GLY A 71 39.76 -6.00 10.41
C GLY A 71 40.34 -4.76 11.10
N LEU A 72 41.10 -3.93 10.37
CA LEU A 72 41.65 -2.68 10.88
C LEU A 72 40.54 -1.70 11.30
N GLU A 73 39.56 -1.48 10.44
CA GLU A 73 38.41 -0.61 10.72
C GLU A 73 37.68 -1.05 11.99
N THR A 74 37.49 -2.36 12.17
CA THR A 74 36.84 -2.95 13.35
C THR A 74 37.66 -2.75 14.62
N VAL A 75 38.98 -2.95 14.56
CA VAL A 75 39.89 -2.76 15.71
C VAL A 75 39.97 -1.28 16.08
N VAL A 76 40.14 -0.38 15.11
CA VAL A 76 40.22 1.07 15.35
C VAL A 76 38.88 1.59 15.90
N SER A 77 37.74 1.15 15.35
CA SER A 77 36.42 1.47 15.90
C SER A 77 36.26 0.97 17.32
N ALA A 78 36.64 -0.29 17.62
CA ALA A 78 36.54 -0.82 18.98
C ALA A 78 37.41 -0.08 20.01
N ILE A 79 38.59 0.42 19.60
CA ILE A 79 39.52 1.11 20.48
C ILE A 79 39.13 2.58 20.68
N PHE A 80 38.70 3.29 19.63
CA PHE A 80 38.57 4.75 19.63
C PHE A 80 37.13 5.26 19.53
N ASP A 81 36.12 4.41 19.29
CA ASP A 81 34.72 4.83 19.29
C ASP A 81 34.25 5.14 20.73
N GLY A 82 33.55 6.26 20.89
CA GLY A 82 33.38 7.03 22.14
C GLY A 82 32.56 6.39 23.26
N SER A 83 32.49 5.07 23.33
CA SER A 83 31.88 4.30 24.42
C SER A 83 32.72 4.34 25.71
N GLY A 84 33.14 5.52 26.17
CA GLY A 84 33.65 5.76 27.53
C GLY A 84 34.95 5.06 27.97
N ASP A 85 35.49 4.09 27.24
CA ASP A 85 36.57 3.21 27.73
C ASP A 85 37.98 3.61 27.27
N TYR A 86 38.16 4.27 26.10
CA TYR A 86 39.48 4.81 25.72
C TYR A 86 39.92 5.96 26.64
N ALA A 87 39.00 6.73 27.21
CA ALA A 87 39.35 7.73 28.21
C ALA A 87 39.91 7.06 29.48
N LYS A 88 39.42 5.86 29.83
CA LYS A 88 39.74 5.09 31.03
C LYS A 88 40.95 4.15 30.89
N THR A 89 41.43 3.90 29.67
CA THR A 89 42.65 3.09 29.48
C THR A 89 43.88 3.78 30.05
N ASP A 90 44.77 2.96 30.62
CA ASP A 90 46.04 3.39 31.23
C ASP A 90 46.93 4.15 30.23
N HIS A 91 47.71 5.12 30.75
CA HIS A 91 48.62 5.93 29.95
C HIS A 91 49.67 5.09 29.21
N GLU A 92 50.13 4.00 29.82
CA GLU A 92 51.04 3.05 29.18
C GLU A 92 50.37 2.34 27.99
N ALA A 93 49.12 1.89 28.14
CA ALA A 93 48.39 1.25 27.05
C ALA A 93 48.13 2.22 25.87
N LYS A 94 47.81 3.49 26.16
CA LYS A 94 47.66 4.54 25.13
C LYS A 94 48.98 4.79 24.40
N PHE A 95 50.09 4.83 25.13
CA PHE A 95 51.42 5.01 24.55
C PHE A 95 51.80 3.84 23.63
N GLN A 96 51.55 2.59 24.06
CA GLN A 96 51.81 1.41 23.23
C GLN A 96 50.93 1.35 21.97
N ILE A 97 49.66 1.71 22.06
CA ILE A 97 48.74 1.77 20.90
C ILE A 97 49.20 2.85 19.91
N HIS A 98 49.53 4.05 20.40
CA HIS A 98 50.06 5.14 19.59
C HIS A 98 51.39 4.75 18.92
N ARG A 99 52.30 4.10 19.65
CA ARG A 99 53.56 3.56 19.11
C ARG A 99 53.30 2.56 17.98
N THR A 100 52.31 1.68 18.14
CA THR A 100 51.99 0.67 17.10
C THR A 100 51.47 1.33 15.81
N PHE A 101 50.70 2.42 15.92
CA PHE A 101 50.15 3.11 14.74
C PHE A 101 51.10 4.16 14.12
N GLU A 102 51.97 4.82 14.88
CA GLU A 102 52.75 5.98 14.40
C GLU A 102 54.28 5.87 14.50
N ALA A 103 54.82 5.07 15.44
CA ALA A 103 56.15 5.26 16.04
C ALA A 103 57.22 5.95 15.18
N LEU A 104 57.67 7.10 15.69
CA LEU A 104 58.87 7.81 15.27
C LEU A 104 59.66 8.21 16.52
N LEU A 105 60.62 7.38 16.95
CA LEU A 105 61.65 7.78 17.91
C LEU A 105 62.97 7.03 17.61
N LEU A 106 63.86 7.74 16.92
CA LEU A 106 65.33 7.87 17.09
C LEU A 106 66.13 6.74 17.79
N SER A 107 65.86 5.46 17.49
CA SER A 107 66.88 4.42 17.67
C SER A 107 66.78 3.40 16.54
N SER A 108 67.94 2.98 16.03
CA SER A 108 68.15 2.20 14.81
C SER A 108 67.66 0.74 14.85
N ALA A 109 66.59 0.45 15.59
CA ALA A 109 66.10 -0.91 15.82
C ALA A 109 64.56 -1.05 15.94
N CYS A 110 63.76 -0.06 15.51
CA CYS A 110 62.29 -0.19 15.52
C CYS A 110 61.69 -0.07 14.11
N GLU A 111 60.81 -1.00 13.76
CA GLU A 111 59.99 -0.94 12.54
C GLU A 111 59.11 0.32 12.53
N PRO A 112 58.89 0.97 11.36
CA PRO A 112 58.03 2.14 11.24
C PRO A 112 56.59 1.78 11.63
N GLY A 113 55.90 2.68 12.35
CA GLY A 113 54.47 2.51 12.65
C GLY A 113 53.62 2.44 11.38
N LEU A 114 52.46 1.77 11.45
CA LEU A 114 51.58 1.50 10.30
C LEU A 114 51.30 2.74 9.43
N LEU A 115 51.05 3.89 10.07
CA LEU A 115 50.71 5.13 9.36
C LEU A 115 51.90 5.69 8.56
N GLN A 116 53.11 5.67 9.12
CA GLN A 116 54.31 6.11 8.40
C GLN A 116 54.63 5.18 7.23
N GLN A 117 54.42 3.87 7.42
CA GLN A 117 54.53 2.90 6.34
C GLN A 117 53.54 3.23 5.21
N LEU A 118 52.25 3.42 5.50
CA LEU A 118 51.24 3.78 4.50
C LEU A 118 51.57 5.10 3.77
N LEU A 119 52.00 6.14 4.50
CA LEU A 119 52.38 7.42 3.90
C LEU A 119 53.58 7.30 2.94
N SER A 120 54.50 6.37 3.21
CA SER A 120 55.68 6.12 2.36
C SER A 120 55.39 5.32 1.07
N LEU A 121 54.24 4.63 0.98
CA LEU A 121 53.89 3.79 -0.17
C LEU A 121 53.60 4.61 -1.43
N LYS A 122 54.10 4.15 -2.58
CA LYS A 122 53.92 4.80 -3.89
C LYS A 122 53.17 3.90 -4.87
N TRP A 123 51.98 3.43 -4.49
CA TRP A 123 51.15 2.63 -5.39
C TRP A 123 50.52 3.50 -6.48
N THR A 124 50.69 3.10 -7.73
CA THR A 124 50.19 3.81 -8.92
C THR A 124 49.02 3.09 -9.60
N GLU A 125 48.78 1.82 -9.27
CA GLU A 125 47.67 1.03 -9.82
C GLU A 125 46.32 1.45 -9.20
N PRO A 126 45.24 1.67 -9.98
CA PRO A 126 43.95 2.12 -9.44
C PRO A 126 43.35 1.21 -8.35
N SER A 127 43.49 -0.10 -8.48
CA SER A 127 43.02 -1.11 -7.51
C SER A 127 43.70 -0.95 -6.15
N LEU A 128 45.02 -0.80 -6.15
CA LEU A 128 45.83 -0.58 -4.95
C LEU A 128 45.58 0.80 -4.33
N ILE A 129 45.33 1.82 -5.15
CA ILE A 129 44.99 3.17 -4.66
C ILE A 129 43.64 3.17 -3.92
N VAL A 130 42.64 2.43 -4.41
CA VAL A 130 41.35 2.25 -3.70
C VAL A 130 41.59 1.64 -2.32
N ILE A 131 42.36 0.54 -2.27
CA ILE A 131 42.67 -0.13 -1.01
C ILE A 131 43.46 0.78 -0.06
N HIS A 132 44.41 1.56 -0.59
CA HIS A 132 45.17 2.54 0.18
C HIS A 132 44.24 3.61 0.80
N GLY A 133 43.29 4.13 0.02
CA GLY A 133 42.25 5.03 0.52
C GLY A 133 41.47 4.42 1.69
N HIS A 134 41.04 3.16 1.57
CA HIS A 134 40.33 2.47 2.65
C HIS A 134 41.18 2.22 3.90
N TYR A 135 42.48 1.97 3.78
CA TYR A 135 43.38 1.87 4.93
C TYR A 135 43.52 3.21 5.67
N LEU A 136 43.70 4.30 4.94
CA LEU A 136 43.78 5.64 5.54
C LEU A 136 42.45 6.05 6.19
N ASP A 137 41.33 5.71 5.56
CA ASP A 137 39.99 5.92 6.12
C ASP A 137 39.76 5.14 7.42
N SER A 138 40.18 3.88 7.47
CA SER A 138 40.05 3.03 8.66
C SER A 138 40.76 3.62 9.89
N LEU A 139 41.75 4.50 9.68
CA LEU A 139 42.47 5.23 10.74
C LEU A 139 41.80 6.56 11.13
N GLY A 140 40.63 6.91 10.57
CA GLY A 140 39.95 8.18 10.83
C GLY A 140 39.70 8.47 12.31
N LEU A 141 39.22 7.49 13.08
CA LEU A 141 38.99 7.66 14.53
C LEU A 141 40.29 7.83 15.33
N TYR A 142 41.40 7.22 14.89
CA TYR A 142 42.73 7.45 15.47
C TYR A 142 43.16 8.92 15.27
N LEU A 143 42.98 9.46 14.06
CA LEU A 143 43.32 10.84 13.70
C LEU A 143 42.54 11.89 14.50
N ARG A 144 41.36 11.54 15.04
CA ARG A 144 40.60 12.42 15.95
C ARG A 144 41.35 12.70 17.27
N HIS A 145 42.11 11.72 17.76
CA HIS A 145 42.87 11.83 19.01
C HIS A 145 44.29 12.37 18.79
N TYR A 146 44.84 12.26 17.59
CA TYR A 146 46.19 12.69 17.22
C TYR A 146 46.15 13.65 16.01
N PRO A 147 45.89 14.95 16.23
CA PRO A 147 45.68 15.92 15.16
C PRO A 147 46.93 16.25 14.35
N ASP A 148 48.13 16.06 14.91
CA ASP A 148 49.40 16.47 14.30
C ASP A 148 49.72 15.70 13.00
N VAL A 149 49.16 14.50 12.83
CA VAL A 149 49.42 13.64 11.66
C VAL A 149 48.42 13.85 10.52
N VAL A 150 47.34 14.59 10.75
CA VAL A 150 46.24 14.82 9.79
C VAL A 150 46.75 15.49 8.52
N ALA A 151 47.67 16.45 8.64
CA ALA A 151 48.24 17.17 7.50
C ALA A 151 48.98 16.23 6.52
N SER A 152 49.73 15.26 7.05
CA SER A 152 50.48 14.28 6.25
C SER A 152 49.55 13.32 5.50
N VAL A 153 48.47 12.87 6.16
CA VAL A 153 47.45 12.00 5.54
C VAL A 153 46.71 12.72 4.42
N VAL A 154 46.34 13.98 4.64
CA VAL A 154 45.69 14.81 3.63
C VAL A 154 46.60 15.03 2.43
N ASN A 155 47.86 15.38 2.65
CA ASN A 155 48.83 15.52 1.56
C ASN A 155 48.98 14.23 0.75
N LYS A 156 48.98 13.06 1.42
CA LYS A 156 49.05 11.77 0.74
C LYS A 156 47.80 11.48 -0.10
N LEU A 157 46.60 11.79 0.39
CA LEU A 157 45.37 11.63 -0.40
C LEU A 157 45.35 12.51 -1.65
N PHE A 158 45.86 13.76 -1.55
CA PHE A 158 46.04 14.61 -2.72
C PHE A 158 47.09 14.07 -3.69
N GLU A 159 48.22 13.55 -3.18
CA GLU A 159 49.24 12.88 -3.98
C GLU A 159 48.64 11.71 -4.78
N LEU A 160 47.89 10.82 -4.12
CA LEU A 160 47.20 9.68 -4.74
C LEU A 160 46.14 10.11 -5.76
N LEU A 161 45.45 11.22 -5.52
CA LEU A 161 44.48 11.78 -6.46
C LEU A 161 45.18 12.32 -7.73
N THR A 162 46.35 12.94 -7.57
CA THR A 162 47.14 13.51 -8.67
C THR A 162 47.98 12.48 -9.43
N SER A 163 48.31 11.33 -8.83
CA SER A 163 49.13 10.29 -9.45
C SER A 163 48.37 9.42 -10.46
N LEU A 164 47.03 9.50 -10.52
CA LEU A 164 46.21 8.73 -11.44
C LEU A 164 46.21 9.36 -12.85
N PRO A 165 46.61 8.61 -13.91
CA PRO A 165 46.76 9.16 -15.27
C PRO A 165 45.46 9.74 -15.84
N ILE A 166 45.62 10.77 -16.68
CA ILE A 166 44.55 11.57 -17.29
C ILE A 166 44.44 11.18 -18.77
N THR A 167 44.05 9.96 -19.07
CA THR A 167 43.83 9.57 -20.46
C THR A 167 42.39 9.88 -20.84
N ILE A 168 42.21 11.03 -21.50
CA ILE A 168 40.94 11.55 -22.04
C ILE A 168 40.53 10.83 -23.34
N GLN A 169 41.42 10.06 -23.97
CA GLN A 169 41.10 9.36 -25.21
C GLN A 169 41.95 8.09 -25.30
N GLN A 170 41.30 6.99 -25.65
CA GLN A 170 41.80 5.69 -26.15
C GLN A 170 41.43 4.47 -25.31
N GLN A 171 40.85 3.51 -26.05
CA GLN A 171 40.39 2.17 -25.70
C GLN A 171 41.35 1.45 -24.73
N GLY A 172 40.90 1.18 -23.49
CA GLY A 172 41.68 0.53 -22.44
C GLY A 172 41.10 0.76 -21.04
N PRO A 173 41.65 0.20 -19.95
CA PRO A 173 41.02 -0.01 -18.63
C PRO A 173 40.74 1.30 -17.84
N SER A 174 39.82 2.14 -18.36
CA SER A 174 39.56 3.51 -17.92
C SER A 174 38.57 3.64 -16.75
N ASN A 175 37.75 2.62 -16.48
CA ASN A 175 36.75 2.66 -15.40
C ASN A 175 37.41 2.60 -13.99
N ASN A 176 38.53 1.90 -13.87
CA ASN A 176 39.20 1.68 -12.58
C ASN A 176 39.81 2.97 -12.02
N SER A 177 40.37 3.83 -12.88
CA SER A 177 40.98 5.12 -12.46
C SER A 177 39.93 6.11 -11.96
N ARG A 178 38.75 6.15 -12.59
CA ARG A 178 37.63 6.99 -12.15
C ARG A 178 37.06 6.50 -10.80
N GLN A 179 36.85 5.19 -10.67
CA GLN A 179 36.41 4.58 -9.42
C GLN A 179 37.41 4.85 -8.29
N ALA A 180 38.72 4.76 -8.57
CA ALA A 180 39.76 5.09 -7.61
C ALA A 180 39.68 6.55 -7.14
N ARG A 181 39.49 7.52 -8.05
CA ARG A 181 39.29 8.93 -7.68
C ARG A 181 38.09 9.12 -6.76
N LEU A 182 36.95 8.52 -7.07
CA LEU A 182 35.74 8.60 -6.24
C LEU A 182 35.96 8.01 -4.85
N GLN A 183 36.66 6.89 -4.73
CA GLN A 183 36.97 6.28 -3.43
C GLN A 183 37.96 7.11 -2.61
N ILE A 184 38.96 7.74 -3.23
CA ILE A 184 39.87 8.67 -2.54
C ILE A 184 39.07 9.87 -2.02
N CYS A 185 38.18 10.44 -2.83
CA CYS A 185 37.28 11.51 -2.38
C CYS A 185 36.40 11.03 -1.22
N SER A 186 35.80 9.84 -1.29
CA SER A 186 35.04 9.24 -0.18
C SER A 186 35.87 9.08 1.10
N SER A 187 37.14 8.69 0.98
CA SER A 187 38.08 8.54 2.10
C SER A 187 38.45 9.90 2.70
N PHE A 188 38.74 10.89 1.86
CA PHE A 188 38.96 12.27 2.28
C PHE A 188 37.77 12.82 3.09
N ILE A 189 36.54 12.51 2.65
CA ILE A 189 35.30 12.91 3.33
C ILE A 189 35.20 12.28 4.72
N ARG A 190 35.40 10.96 4.83
CA ARG A 190 35.29 10.25 6.10
C ARG A 190 36.37 10.68 7.10
N ILE A 191 37.60 10.91 6.66
CA ILE A 191 38.68 11.45 7.49
C ILE A 191 38.35 12.87 7.96
N SER A 192 37.80 13.72 7.09
CA SER A 192 37.39 15.07 7.48
C SER A 192 36.30 15.09 8.56
N ARG A 193 35.36 14.13 8.52
CA ARG A 193 34.34 13.95 9.55
C ARG A 193 34.96 13.57 10.91
N ALA A 194 36.07 12.83 10.91
CA ALA A 194 36.70 12.37 12.13
C ALA A 194 37.65 13.41 12.76
N ALA A 195 38.29 14.26 11.95
CA ALA A 195 39.37 15.18 12.38
C ALA A 195 39.11 16.68 12.03
N ASP A 196 37.87 17.14 12.19
CA ASP A 196 37.36 18.47 11.78
C ASP A 196 38.22 19.68 12.24
N LYS A 197 38.70 19.71 13.49
CA LYS A 197 39.43 20.87 14.06
C LYS A 197 40.83 21.08 13.50
N ALA A 198 41.50 20.03 13.02
CA ALA A 198 42.90 20.07 12.58
C ALA A 198 43.05 20.34 11.06
N LEU A 199 41.96 20.22 10.31
CA LEU A 199 41.98 20.20 8.84
C LEU A 199 41.86 21.60 8.20
N LEU A 200 41.22 22.55 8.88
CA LEU A 200 40.83 23.86 8.33
C LEU A 200 41.99 24.73 7.77
N PRO A 201 43.17 24.83 8.43
CA PRO A 201 44.28 25.65 7.92
C PRO A 201 44.85 25.08 6.61
N HIS A 202 44.96 23.76 6.52
CA HIS A 202 45.57 23.07 5.39
C HIS A 202 44.66 23.05 4.14
N MET A 203 43.35 23.12 4.34
CA MET A 203 42.39 23.25 3.23
C MET A 203 42.48 24.59 2.51
N LYS A 204 42.72 25.69 3.24
CA LYS A 204 42.78 27.05 2.68
C LYS A 204 43.91 27.21 1.66
N ASP A 205 45.06 26.59 1.93
CA ASP A 205 46.22 26.63 1.03
C ASP A 205 46.04 25.71 -0.20
N LYS A 206 45.40 24.55 -0.03
CA LYS A 206 45.14 23.61 -1.15
C LYS A 206 44.01 24.10 -2.06
N ALA A 207 42.96 24.73 -1.53
CA ALA A 207 41.88 25.32 -2.33
C ALA A 207 42.40 26.40 -3.29
N ARG A 208 43.34 27.25 -2.85
CA ARG A 208 44.02 28.25 -3.71
C ARG A 208 44.90 27.63 -4.78
N THR A 209 45.43 26.44 -4.53
CA THR A 209 46.24 25.70 -5.53
C THR A 209 45.33 25.06 -6.59
N SER A 210 44.11 24.65 -6.20
CA SER A 210 43.12 24.07 -7.12
C SER A 210 42.52 25.05 -8.12
N THR A 211 42.46 26.34 -7.81
CA THR A 211 41.99 27.39 -8.72
C THR A 211 42.93 27.65 -9.89
N ASN A 212 44.19 27.21 -9.79
CA ASN A 212 45.21 27.38 -10.84
C ASN A 212 45.37 26.14 -11.74
N LEU A 213 44.63 25.05 -11.48
CA LEU A 213 44.68 23.85 -12.32
C LEU A 213 43.67 24.00 -13.49
N GLU A 214 44.15 24.39 -14.68
CA GLU A 214 43.35 24.81 -15.85
C GLU A 214 42.37 23.75 -16.46
N ARG A 215 42.06 22.64 -15.80
CA ARG A 215 41.26 21.54 -16.37
C ARG A 215 39.90 21.36 -15.68
N LYS A 216 38.81 21.61 -16.42
CA LYS A 216 37.39 21.63 -15.99
C LYS A 216 36.92 20.40 -15.20
N GLU A 217 37.42 19.19 -15.48
CA GLU A 217 37.04 17.96 -14.74
C GLU A 217 37.64 17.88 -13.32
N TYR A 218 38.85 18.42 -13.13
CA TYR A 218 39.51 18.46 -11.82
C TYR A 218 38.71 19.31 -10.85
N HIS A 219 38.21 20.44 -11.34
CA HIS A 219 37.40 21.35 -10.54
C HIS A 219 36.21 20.64 -9.91
N LEU A 220 35.46 19.81 -10.65
CA LEU A 220 34.22 19.26 -10.12
C LEU A 220 34.44 18.22 -9.01
N ILE A 221 35.37 17.27 -9.20
CA ILE A 221 35.67 16.22 -8.22
C ILE A 221 36.32 16.83 -6.97
N LEU A 222 37.17 17.84 -7.15
CA LEU A 222 37.78 18.57 -6.04
C LEU A 222 36.76 19.48 -5.33
N HIS A 223 35.84 20.11 -6.07
CA HIS A 223 34.73 20.88 -5.51
C HIS A 223 33.78 20.00 -4.73
N GLU A 224 33.49 18.78 -5.20
CA GLU A 224 32.75 17.79 -4.41
C GLU A 224 33.50 17.51 -3.11
N GLY A 225 34.77 17.09 -3.16
CA GLY A 225 35.60 16.80 -1.98
C GLY A 225 35.71 17.97 -0.99
N LEU A 226 35.95 19.19 -1.50
CA LEU A 226 36.07 20.43 -0.71
C LEU A 226 34.72 20.89 -0.13
N HIS A 227 33.63 20.68 -0.86
CA HIS A 227 32.28 20.93 -0.34
C HIS A 227 31.97 19.98 0.83
N TYR A 228 32.29 18.69 0.71
CA TYR A 228 32.02 17.75 1.80
C TYR A 228 32.77 18.08 3.10
N THR A 229 34.00 18.60 2.99
CA THR A 229 34.75 19.11 4.14
C THR A 229 34.11 20.37 4.73
N ALA A 230 33.49 21.22 3.92
CA ALA A 230 32.82 22.43 4.38
C ALA A 230 31.61 22.14 5.30
N LEU A 231 30.98 20.97 5.13
CA LEU A 231 29.78 20.54 5.88
C LEU A 231 30.00 20.23 7.35
N PHE A 232 31.25 20.09 7.79
CA PHE A 232 31.57 19.77 9.18
C PHE A 232 32.02 21.00 9.97
N LEU A 233 32.31 22.09 9.28
CA LEU A 233 32.63 23.38 9.88
C LEU A 233 31.40 24.03 10.53
N ARG A 234 31.59 24.93 11.50
CA ARG A 234 30.50 25.72 12.10
C ARG A 234 29.80 26.55 11.02
N ILE A 235 28.49 26.80 11.15
CA ILE A 235 27.61 27.50 10.16
C ILE A 235 28.29 28.71 9.50
N GLN A 236 28.98 29.54 10.28
CA GLN A 236 29.67 30.75 9.78
C GLN A 236 30.88 30.43 8.89
N GLN A 237 31.62 29.37 9.19
CA GLN A 237 32.72 28.86 8.36
C GLN A 237 32.22 28.10 7.12
N GLN A 238 31.05 27.45 7.20
CA GLN A 238 30.42 26.83 6.02
C GLN A 238 30.06 27.87 4.98
N GLN A 239 29.55 29.02 5.41
CA GLN A 239 29.15 30.11 4.52
C GLN A 239 30.34 30.70 3.75
N GLU A 240 31.50 30.88 4.40
CA GLU A 240 32.73 31.35 3.74
C GLU A 240 33.25 30.36 2.70
N VAL A 241 33.31 29.06 3.04
CA VAL A 241 33.81 28.03 2.12
C VAL A 241 32.85 27.82 0.96
N LEU A 242 31.53 27.81 1.21
CA LEU A 242 30.53 27.72 0.14
C LEU A 242 30.57 28.93 -0.79
N ALA A 243 30.81 30.14 -0.25
CA ALA A 243 30.97 31.33 -1.08
C ALA A 243 32.16 31.19 -2.05
N TRP A 244 33.31 30.67 -1.60
CA TRP A 244 34.48 30.45 -2.46
C TRP A 244 34.24 29.37 -3.53
N LEU A 245 33.57 28.27 -3.16
CA LEU A 245 33.31 27.17 -4.09
C LEU A 245 32.25 27.54 -5.14
N LEU A 246 31.24 28.33 -4.75
CA LEU A 246 30.14 28.72 -5.62
C LEU A 246 30.45 29.95 -6.49
N GLU A 247 31.44 30.78 -6.17
CA GLU A 247 31.73 32.00 -6.94
C GLU A 247 32.08 31.72 -8.43
N PRO A 248 32.97 30.75 -8.77
CA PRO A 248 33.25 30.42 -10.18
C PRO A 248 32.01 29.87 -10.89
N LEU A 249 31.24 29.02 -10.20
CA LEU A 249 30.01 28.43 -10.73
C LEU A 249 28.93 29.49 -10.96
N ASN A 250 28.82 30.48 -10.08
CA ASN A 250 27.90 31.61 -10.25
C ASN A 250 28.23 32.37 -11.54
N LYS A 251 29.51 32.70 -11.78
CA LYS A 251 29.95 33.41 -12.99
C LYS A 251 29.61 32.64 -14.27
N THR A 252 29.76 31.32 -14.28
CA THR A 252 29.43 30.49 -15.47
C THR A 252 27.93 30.19 -15.59
N TRP A 253 27.23 29.97 -14.48
CA TRP A 253 25.81 29.59 -14.47
C TRP A 253 24.89 30.76 -14.82
N THR A 254 25.24 31.97 -14.38
CA THR A 254 24.44 33.18 -14.62
C THR A 254 24.77 33.90 -15.93
N GLN A 255 25.75 33.42 -16.70
CA GLN A 255 26.06 33.92 -18.04
C GLN A 255 24.83 33.87 -18.95
N VAL A 256 24.55 34.99 -19.61
CA VAL A 256 23.36 35.15 -20.45
C VAL A 256 23.56 34.46 -21.80
N GLU A 257 24.80 34.35 -22.27
CA GLU A 257 25.16 33.88 -23.61
C GLU A 257 24.73 32.43 -23.86
N TRP A 258 24.99 31.52 -22.91
CA TRP A 258 24.57 30.13 -23.06
C TRP A 258 23.08 29.94 -22.74
N GLN A 259 22.52 30.74 -21.83
CA GLN A 259 21.10 30.70 -21.51
C GLN A 259 20.26 31.14 -22.71
N THR A 260 20.68 32.18 -23.44
CA THR A 260 19.96 32.60 -24.64
C THR A 260 20.21 31.66 -25.82
N ALA A 261 21.43 31.13 -25.96
CA ALA A 261 21.75 30.17 -27.01
C ALA A 261 20.98 28.85 -26.88
N TYR A 262 20.86 28.30 -25.66
CA TYR A 262 20.32 26.94 -25.47
C TYR A 262 18.96 26.87 -24.76
N LEU A 263 18.57 27.88 -23.95
CA LEU A 263 17.36 27.85 -23.12
C LEU A 263 16.24 28.82 -23.58
N SER A 264 16.43 29.55 -24.68
CA SER A 264 15.39 30.44 -25.22
C SER A 264 14.23 29.68 -25.86
N ASP A 265 14.53 28.54 -26.50
CA ASP A 265 13.56 27.69 -27.19
C ASP A 265 13.90 26.20 -26.95
N PRO A 266 12.92 25.28 -26.90
CA PRO A 266 13.18 23.85 -26.75
C PRO A 266 14.09 23.26 -27.84
N SER A 267 14.14 23.86 -29.04
CA SER A 267 15.09 23.46 -30.09
C SER A 267 16.56 23.77 -29.73
N GLY A 268 16.82 24.78 -28.90
CA GLY A 268 18.18 25.07 -28.43
C GLY A 268 18.81 23.92 -27.64
N LEU A 269 18.01 23.06 -27.01
CA LEU A 269 18.51 21.85 -26.37
C LEU A 269 19.12 20.86 -27.38
N THR A 270 18.65 20.83 -28.63
CA THR A 270 19.22 19.93 -29.65
C THR A 270 20.64 20.34 -30.01
N ASP A 271 20.92 21.64 -30.04
CA ASP A 271 22.26 22.19 -30.27
C ASP A 271 23.18 21.93 -29.08
N MET A 272 22.65 21.98 -27.86
CA MET A 272 23.41 21.64 -26.65
C MET A 272 23.83 20.16 -26.64
N PHE A 273 22.99 19.25 -27.13
CA PHE A 273 23.33 17.82 -27.22
C PHE A 273 24.42 17.53 -28.26
N ALA A 274 24.73 18.47 -29.16
CA ALA A 274 25.88 18.36 -30.05
C ALA A 274 27.21 18.58 -29.30
N ASP A 275 27.22 19.41 -28.25
CA ASP A 275 28.37 19.61 -27.37
C ASP A 275 28.29 18.73 -26.12
N THR A 276 28.82 17.51 -26.24
CA THR A 276 28.82 16.52 -25.15
C THR A 276 29.56 17.03 -23.91
N GLN A 277 30.61 17.84 -24.06
CA GLN A 277 31.40 18.34 -22.94
C GLN A 277 30.61 19.40 -22.15
N PHE A 278 29.97 20.33 -22.86
CA PHE A 278 29.12 21.35 -22.23
C PHE A 278 27.87 20.74 -21.59
N MET A 279 27.22 19.79 -22.26
CA MET A 279 26.08 19.03 -21.73
C MET A 279 26.40 18.43 -20.34
N TRP A 280 27.49 17.66 -20.23
CA TRP A 280 27.87 17.06 -18.94
C TRP A 280 28.29 18.11 -17.90
N SER A 281 28.91 19.22 -18.31
CA SER A 281 29.21 20.35 -17.41
C SER A 281 27.96 20.90 -16.72
N ILE A 282 26.84 21.01 -17.44
CA ILE A 282 25.54 21.45 -16.87
C ILE A 282 25.01 20.43 -15.87
N TYR A 283 25.00 19.14 -16.23
CA TYR A 283 24.56 18.07 -15.32
C TYR A 283 25.35 18.06 -14.01
N HIS A 284 26.66 18.17 -14.12
CA HIS A 284 27.57 18.23 -13.00
C HIS A 284 27.34 19.46 -12.10
N THR A 285 27.02 20.61 -12.71
CA THR A 285 26.70 21.84 -11.96
C THR A 285 25.38 21.69 -11.18
N VAL A 286 24.33 21.15 -11.82
CA VAL A 286 23.02 20.93 -11.16
C VAL A 286 23.12 19.90 -10.03
N THR A 287 23.78 18.76 -10.27
CA THR A 287 24.00 17.73 -9.24
C THR A 287 24.86 18.24 -8.09
N PHE A 288 25.83 19.13 -8.37
CA PHE A 288 26.59 19.80 -7.32
C PHE A 288 25.68 20.67 -6.45
N PHE A 289 24.81 21.50 -7.04
CA PHE A 289 23.85 22.30 -6.27
C PHE A 289 22.93 21.44 -5.41
N GLU A 290 22.41 20.34 -5.97
CA GLU A 290 21.54 19.39 -5.25
C GLU A 290 22.28 18.79 -4.05
N LYS A 291 23.48 18.24 -4.27
CA LYS A 291 24.32 17.68 -3.20
C LYS A 291 24.68 18.75 -2.17
N ALA A 292 24.96 19.97 -2.63
CA ALA A 292 25.31 21.08 -1.76
C ALA A 292 24.18 21.43 -0.81
N LEU A 293 22.96 21.52 -1.33
CA LEU A 293 21.78 21.81 -0.54
C LEU A 293 21.36 20.65 0.36
N LYS A 294 21.41 19.40 -0.14
CA LYS A 294 21.04 18.18 0.62
C LYS A 294 21.85 18.01 1.89
N ARG A 295 23.08 18.49 1.88
CA ARG A 295 24.05 18.21 2.93
C ARG A 295 24.39 19.39 3.79
N SER A 296 24.24 20.62 3.29
CA SER A 296 24.35 21.82 4.13
C SER A 296 23.18 21.87 5.11
N GLY A 297 23.43 22.39 6.31
CA GLY A 297 22.43 22.48 7.39
C GLY A 297 22.78 21.64 8.63
N THR A 298 22.28 22.08 9.79
CA THR A 298 22.49 21.37 11.07
C THR A 298 21.69 20.08 11.09
N LYS A 299 22.37 18.92 11.22
CA LYS A 299 21.70 17.68 11.64
C LYS A 299 20.99 17.94 12.96
N ARG A 300 19.64 17.94 12.98
CA ARG A 300 18.87 17.87 14.23
C ARG A 300 19.33 16.62 14.98
N SER A 301 20.06 16.77 16.08
CA SER A 301 20.46 15.64 16.93
C SER A 301 19.20 14.96 17.45
N THR A 302 19.09 13.65 17.25
CA THR A 302 17.94 12.79 17.60
C THR A 302 17.76 12.55 19.11
N THR A 303 18.31 13.38 19.98
CA THR A 303 18.29 13.21 21.44
C THR A 303 17.62 14.38 22.17
N ALA A 304 16.46 14.82 21.70
CA ALA A 304 15.52 15.60 22.51
C ALA A 304 14.07 15.24 22.11
N PRO A 305 13.18 14.93 23.08
CA PRO A 305 11.79 14.62 22.77
C PRO A 305 11.10 15.82 22.12
N GLN A 306 10.25 15.53 21.14
CA GLN A 306 9.36 16.48 20.50
C GLN A 306 8.53 17.23 21.55
N ALA A 307 8.81 18.52 21.72
CA ALA A 307 7.92 19.43 22.42
C ALA A 307 7.91 20.78 21.68
N ALA A 308 6.70 21.19 21.29
CA ALA A 308 6.29 22.54 20.91
C ALA A 308 6.98 23.21 19.71
N ILE A 309 6.34 23.09 18.54
CA ILE A 309 6.34 24.20 17.57
C ILE A 309 5.34 25.22 18.11
N THR A 310 5.82 26.14 18.94
CA THR A 310 5.14 27.40 19.22
C THR A 310 5.98 28.54 18.69
N THR A 311 5.32 29.37 17.89
CA THR A 311 5.70 30.72 17.48
C THR A 311 6.48 31.46 18.56
N THR A 312 7.77 31.64 18.35
CA THR A 312 8.52 32.81 18.82
C THR A 312 9.83 32.87 18.05
N THR A 313 10.02 33.98 17.35
CA THR A 313 11.28 34.57 16.89
C THR A 313 12.51 34.01 17.61
N ALA A 314 13.14 32.98 17.02
CA ALA A 314 14.50 32.58 17.35
C ALA A 314 15.42 33.16 16.28
N THR A 315 16.23 34.10 16.71
CA THR A 315 17.25 34.83 15.94
C THR A 315 18.10 33.93 15.03
N GLY A 316 18.05 34.19 13.72
CA GLY A 316 19.25 34.60 12.97
C GLY A 316 20.24 33.55 12.49
N TYR A 317 19.84 32.31 12.18
CA TYR A 317 20.70 31.43 11.36
C TYR A 317 20.01 31.09 10.04
N LEU A 318 20.22 31.96 9.05
CA LEU A 318 19.93 31.65 7.65
C LEU A 318 20.81 30.46 7.23
N HIS A 319 20.18 29.50 6.56
CA HIS A 319 20.89 28.35 6.02
C HIS A 319 22.00 28.82 5.06
N PRO A 320 23.23 28.28 5.09
CA PRO A 320 24.34 28.78 4.28
C PRO A 320 24.07 28.88 2.78
N MET A 321 23.20 28.01 2.24
CA MET A 321 22.80 28.04 0.82
C MET A 321 21.66 29.02 0.50
N SER A 322 20.96 29.61 1.48
CA SER A 322 19.74 30.38 1.23
C SER A 322 19.99 31.62 0.36
N SER A 323 21.11 32.32 0.57
CA SER A 323 21.51 33.48 -0.24
C SER A 323 21.88 33.11 -1.69
N HIS A 324 22.16 31.84 -1.96
CA HIS A 324 22.58 31.38 -3.27
C HIS A 324 21.41 30.90 -4.15
N LEU A 325 20.24 30.61 -3.56
CA LEU A 325 19.08 30.12 -4.30
C LEU A 325 18.54 31.14 -5.31
N SER A 326 18.69 32.44 -5.05
CA SER A 326 18.20 33.52 -5.91
C SER A 326 18.83 33.53 -7.31
N TRP A 327 20.08 33.11 -7.44
CA TRP A 327 20.78 33.01 -8.73
C TRP A 327 20.86 31.58 -9.26
N ILE A 328 20.77 30.55 -8.41
CA ILE A 328 20.77 29.14 -8.83
C ILE A 328 19.46 28.78 -9.54
N LEU A 329 18.31 29.16 -8.96
CA LEU A 329 17.01 28.66 -9.40
C LEU A 329 16.56 29.22 -10.77
N PRO A 330 16.70 30.51 -11.12
CA PRO A 330 16.13 31.01 -12.37
C PRO A 330 16.62 30.30 -13.64
N PRO A 331 17.94 30.04 -13.85
CA PRO A 331 18.39 29.27 -15.01
C PRO A 331 17.95 27.80 -14.95
N LEU A 332 17.88 27.20 -13.75
CA LEU A 332 17.38 25.84 -13.57
C LEU A 332 15.89 25.73 -13.95
N LEU A 333 15.06 26.70 -13.55
CA LEU A 333 13.64 26.71 -13.89
C LEU A 333 13.44 26.83 -15.40
N ARG A 334 14.23 27.66 -16.09
CA ARG A 334 14.23 27.72 -17.57
C ARG A 334 14.63 26.38 -18.19
N LEU A 335 15.68 25.75 -17.67
CA LEU A 335 16.15 24.44 -18.11
C LEU A 335 15.07 23.36 -17.97
N LEU A 336 14.38 23.30 -16.82
CA LEU A 336 13.27 22.37 -16.60
C LEU A 336 12.11 22.62 -17.56
N ARG A 337 11.77 23.88 -17.85
CA ARG A 337 10.73 24.23 -18.83
C ARG A 337 11.07 23.72 -20.23
N CYS A 338 12.31 23.94 -20.69
CA CYS A 338 12.77 23.41 -21.97
C CYS A 338 12.71 21.88 -22.00
N ILE A 339 13.10 21.21 -20.91
CA ILE A 339 13.02 19.75 -20.80
C ILE A 339 11.56 19.28 -20.89
N HIS A 340 10.62 19.90 -20.15
CA HIS A 340 9.21 19.50 -20.19
C HIS A 340 8.60 19.72 -21.58
N ALA A 341 8.96 20.80 -22.26
CA ALA A 341 8.48 21.13 -23.60
C ALA A 341 8.89 20.09 -24.68
N LEU A 342 9.94 19.28 -24.45
CA LEU A 342 10.33 18.20 -25.37
C LEU A 342 9.24 17.13 -25.55
N TRP A 343 8.28 17.03 -24.62
CA TRP A 343 7.15 16.11 -24.71
C TRP A 343 5.90 16.74 -25.35
N ALA A 344 5.86 18.06 -25.55
CA ALA A 344 4.74 18.75 -26.17
C ALA A 344 4.85 18.80 -27.72
N GLU A 345 3.70 18.88 -28.39
CA GLU A 345 3.62 19.15 -29.83
C GLU A 345 3.70 20.66 -30.11
N PRO A 346 4.41 21.13 -31.16
CA PRO A 346 4.96 20.39 -32.31
C PRO A 346 6.40 19.86 -32.15
N PHE A 347 7.05 20.12 -31.00
CA PHE A 347 8.45 19.78 -30.81
C PHE A 347 8.69 18.28 -30.86
N ALA A 348 7.78 17.47 -30.31
CA ALA A 348 7.88 16.01 -30.37
C ALA A 348 8.06 15.47 -31.81
N GLN A 349 7.49 16.13 -32.81
CA GLN A 349 7.62 15.75 -34.22
C GLN A 349 8.91 16.23 -34.88
N SER A 350 9.43 17.40 -34.51
CA SER A 350 10.63 18.02 -35.13
C SER A 350 11.96 17.49 -34.59
N LEU A 351 11.96 16.70 -33.51
CA LEU A 351 13.17 16.14 -32.91
C LEU A 351 13.91 15.12 -33.81
N THR A 352 15.24 15.11 -33.69
CA THR A 352 16.11 14.13 -34.35
C THR A 352 15.83 12.70 -33.87
N GLY A 353 16.19 11.70 -34.68
CA GLY A 353 15.97 10.28 -34.33
C GLY A 353 16.63 9.87 -33.01
N GLU A 354 17.81 10.41 -32.71
CA GLU A 354 18.54 10.15 -31.46
C GLU A 354 17.79 10.64 -30.22
N ILE A 355 17.19 11.84 -30.28
CA ILE A 355 16.45 12.41 -29.14
C ILE A 355 15.09 11.71 -28.98
N LYS A 356 14.42 11.36 -30.08
CA LYS A 356 13.19 10.56 -30.06
C LYS A 356 13.43 9.20 -29.40
N ALA A 357 14.54 8.54 -29.74
CA ALA A 357 14.92 7.28 -29.13
C ALA A 357 15.29 7.48 -27.64
N ALA A 358 15.97 8.57 -27.28
CA ALA A 358 16.33 8.91 -25.90
C ALA A 358 15.11 9.12 -24.99
N LYS A 359 13.96 9.54 -25.54
CA LYS A 359 12.70 9.65 -24.79
C LYS A 359 12.14 8.28 -24.37
N SER A 360 12.43 7.21 -25.11
CA SER A 360 11.93 5.86 -24.78
C SER A 360 12.63 5.26 -23.55
N MET A 361 11.98 4.30 -22.90
CA MET A 361 12.50 3.59 -21.74
C MET A 361 13.63 2.60 -22.11
N THR A 362 14.70 2.53 -21.30
CA THR A 362 15.81 1.59 -21.52
C THR A 362 15.44 0.15 -21.17
N ILE A 363 16.11 -0.83 -21.80
CA ILE A 363 15.97 -2.26 -21.46
C ILE A 363 16.23 -2.53 -19.96
N SER A 364 17.16 -1.80 -19.34
CA SER A 364 17.44 -1.95 -17.90
C SER A 364 16.29 -1.46 -17.02
N GLU A 365 15.63 -0.36 -17.39
CA GLU A 365 14.44 0.12 -16.68
C GLU A 365 13.25 -0.81 -16.90
N GLN A 366 13.09 -1.32 -18.12
CA GLN A 366 12.05 -2.31 -18.43
C GLN A 366 12.24 -3.57 -17.58
N ALA A 367 13.47 -4.08 -17.48
CA ALA A 367 13.81 -5.21 -16.61
C ALA A 367 13.53 -4.89 -15.13
N SER A 368 13.87 -3.69 -14.67
CA SER A 368 13.57 -3.23 -13.30
C SER A 368 12.06 -3.11 -13.03
N LEU A 369 11.27 -2.73 -14.02
CA LEU A 369 9.81 -2.72 -13.91
C LEU A 369 9.26 -4.15 -13.84
N LEU A 370 9.79 -5.07 -14.63
CA LEU A 370 9.40 -6.48 -14.62
C LEU A 370 9.93 -7.26 -13.40
N GLY A 371 10.82 -6.66 -12.59
CA GLY A 371 11.48 -7.36 -11.47
C GLY A 371 12.51 -8.39 -11.94
N GLU A 372 12.93 -8.32 -13.20
CA GLU A 372 14.01 -9.14 -13.74
C GLU A 372 15.34 -8.62 -13.19
N THR A 373 16.02 -9.39 -12.35
CA THR A 373 17.39 -9.06 -11.92
C THR A 373 18.30 -9.11 -13.15
N SER A 374 18.90 -7.97 -13.52
CA SER A 374 19.98 -7.96 -14.49
C SER A 374 21.06 -8.92 -13.98
N LYS A 375 21.35 -9.99 -14.73
CA LYS A 375 22.48 -10.88 -14.40
C LYS A 375 23.73 -9.99 -14.35
N PRO A 376 24.42 -9.87 -13.21
CA PRO A 376 25.70 -9.19 -13.20
C PRO A 376 26.62 -10.00 -14.12
N THR A 377 27.13 -9.37 -15.17
CA THR A 377 28.28 -9.90 -15.90
C THR A 377 29.38 -10.14 -14.86
N LYS A 378 29.89 -11.38 -14.79
CA LYS A 378 30.86 -11.82 -13.79
C LYS A 378 31.98 -10.78 -13.61
N GLY A 379 32.06 -10.15 -12.43
CA GLY A 379 33.18 -9.29 -12.05
C GLY A 379 32.87 -7.93 -11.37
N GLN A 380 31.62 -7.59 -11.02
CA GLN A 380 31.32 -6.31 -10.36
C GLN A 380 30.75 -6.46 -8.94
N VAL A 381 31.47 -5.91 -7.96
CA VAL A 381 30.98 -5.65 -6.59
C VAL A 381 30.14 -4.37 -6.64
N ALA A 382 28.93 -4.40 -6.07
CA ALA A 382 28.02 -3.26 -6.02
C ALA A 382 28.58 -2.13 -5.13
N PRO A 383 28.61 -0.86 -5.57
CA PRO A 383 28.81 0.27 -4.67
C PRO A 383 27.50 0.60 -3.96
N ALA A 384 27.53 0.64 -2.64
CA ALA A 384 26.48 1.21 -1.81
C ALA A 384 26.56 2.74 -1.83
N ASP A 385 25.97 3.36 -2.85
CA ASP A 385 25.39 4.71 -2.84
C ASP A 385 25.03 5.06 -4.28
N GLY A 386 23.81 5.51 -4.52
CA GLY A 386 23.21 5.75 -5.84
C GLY A 386 23.84 6.88 -6.66
N LEU A 387 25.13 6.75 -7.00
CA LEU A 387 25.79 7.54 -8.02
C LEU A 387 25.60 6.79 -9.35
N LEU A 388 24.89 7.42 -10.29
CA LEU A 388 24.76 6.89 -11.65
C LEU A 388 26.14 6.55 -12.20
N ASP A 389 26.27 5.33 -12.74
CA ASP A 389 27.42 4.75 -13.43
C ASP A 389 27.64 5.55 -14.74
N VAL A 390 28.13 6.79 -14.62
CA VAL A 390 28.36 7.68 -15.75
C VAL A 390 29.66 7.25 -16.44
N GLN A 391 29.56 7.03 -17.75
CA GLN A 391 30.57 6.52 -18.70
C GLN A 391 30.88 5.02 -18.61
N ARG A 392 30.07 4.21 -19.32
CA ARG A 392 30.58 3.10 -20.12
C ARG A 392 30.84 3.62 -21.53
N GLU A 393 32.10 3.78 -21.91
CA GLU A 393 32.44 4.05 -23.31
C GLU A 393 32.06 2.81 -24.15
N GLY A 394 31.02 3.00 -24.97
CA GLY A 394 30.28 1.93 -25.66
C GLY A 394 28.77 2.21 -25.72
N GLU A 395 28.25 3.15 -24.92
CA GLU A 395 26.85 3.58 -24.99
C GLU A 395 26.57 4.52 -26.17
N SER A 396 25.47 4.29 -26.87
CA SER A 396 25.01 5.10 -28.00
C SER A 396 24.76 6.56 -27.59
N LYS A 397 24.89 7.51 -28.53
CA LYS A 397 24.60 8.94 -28.30
C LYS A 397 23.22 9.17 -27.67
N GLU A 398 22.25 8.34 -28.04
CA GLU A 398 20.92 8.23 -27.45
C GLU A 398 20.93 7.98 -25.92
N ASN A 399 21.73 7.00 -25.45
CA ASN A 399 21.82 6.66 -24.03
C ASN A 399 22.39 7.83 -23.22
N ASN A 400 23.40 8.53 -23.76
CA ASN A 400 23.98 9.71 -23.12
C ASN A 400 22.95 10.83 -22.94
N ILE A 401 22.17 11.14 -23.98
CA ILE A 401 21.11 12.16 -23.92
C ILE A 401 20.02 11.73 -22.93
N ARG A 402 19.61 10.46 -22.93
CA ARG A 402 18.60 9.93 -22.00
C ARG A 402 19.04 10.04 -20.54
N ASN A 403 20.26 9.60 -20.25
CA ASN A 403 20.82 9.64 -18.90
C ASN A 403 20.97 11.07 -18.41
N TRP A 404 21.38 11.98 -19.30
CA TRP A 404 21.45 13.40 -18.99
C TRP A 404 20.06 14.00 -18.71
N LEU A 405 19.05 13.75 -19.57
CA LEU A 405 17.69 14.26 -19.40
C LEU A 405 17.07 13.81 -18.07
N ARG A 406 17.22 12.52 -17.75
CA ARG A 406 16.78 11.97 -16.46
C ARG A 406 17.54 12.62 -15.31
N GLY A 407 18.87 12.64 -15.41
CA GLY A 407 19.75 13.13 -14.36
C GLY A 407 19.48 14.59 -14.01
N VAL A 408 19.42 15.48 -15.00
CA VAL A 408 19.15 16.92 -14.79
C VAL A 408 17.74 17.16 -14.25
N ARG A 409 16.73 16.48 -14.79
CA ARG A 409 15.35 16.62 -14.34
C ARG A 409 15.18 16.17 -12.89
N ASP A 410 15.62 14.96 -12.56
CA ASP A 410 15.43 14.38 -11.23
C ASP A 410 16.25 15.15 -10.17
N SER A 411 17.48 15.54 -10.51
CA SER A 411 18.32 16.40 -9.64
C SER A 411 17.71 17.80 -9.48
N GLY A 412 17.12 18.36 -10.54
CA GLY A 412 16.44 19.66 -10.52
C GLY A 412 15.19 19.64 -9.63
N TYR A 413 14.35 18.61 -9.75
CA TYR A 413 13.21 18.42 -8.85
C TYR A 413 13.65 18.26 -7.40
N ASN A 414 14.68 17.43 -7.15
CA ASN A 414 15.18 17.23 -5.81
C ASN A 414 15.80 18.52 -5.24
N LEU A 415 16.49 19.33 -6.04
CA LEU A 415 16.98 20.64 -5.59
C LEU A 415 15.83 21.56 -5.15
N ILE A 416 14.74 21.63 -5.91
CA ILE A 416 13.56 22.44 -5.57
C ILE A 416 12.90 21.89 -4.29
N GLY A 417 12.73 20.57 -4.18
CA GLY A 417 12.17 19.93 -3.00
C GLY A 417 13.01 20.13 -1.75
N LEU A 418 14.34 20.03 -1.86
CA LEU A 418 15.28 20.33 -0.78
C LEU A 418 15.25 21.82 -0.42
N ALA A 419 15.10 22.72 -1.39
CA ALA A 419 14.98 24.16 -1.14
C ALA A 419 13.72 24.48 -0.31
N ALA A 420 12.62 23.75 -0.54
CA ALA A 420 11.41 23.88 0.28
C ALA A 420 11.65 23.56 1.76
N THR A 421 12.62 22.69 2.09
CA THR A 421 12.95 22.36 3.49
C THR A 421 13.57 23.53 4.27
N LEU A 422 14.02 24.58 3.58
CA LEU A 422 14.52 25.81 4.20
C LEU A 422 13.41 26.69 4.80
N GLY A 423 12.14 26.37 4.55
CA GLY A 423 10.99 27.11 5.07
C GLY A 423 10.93 28.53 4.54
N GLU A 424 10.67 29.51 5.41
CA GLU A 424 10.41 30.90 5.01
C GLU A 424 11.50 31.52 4.12
N ALA A 425 12.77 31.14 4.31
CA ALA A 425 13.89 31.64 3.52
C ALA A 425 13.79 31.27 2.02
N PHE A 426 13.08 30.19 1.68
CA PHE A 426 12.79 29.83 0.30
C PHE A 426 11.47 30.46 -0.17
N PHE A 427 10.39 30.26 0.59
CA PHE A 427 9.04 30.65 0.16
C PHE A 427 8.81 32.17 0.06
N ARG A 428 9.57 33.00 0.79
CA ARG A 428 9.49 34.47 0.72
C ARG A 428 10.51 35.10 -0.22
N CYS A 429 11.62 34.43 -0.51
CA CYS A 429 12.73 35.02 -1.29
C CYS A 429 12.67 34.70 -2.79
N ILE A 430 11.90 33.69 -3.19
CA ILE A 430 11.75 33.25 -4.58
C ILE A 430 10.33 33.53 -5.06
N ASP A 431 10.17 33.95 -6.31
CA ASP A 431 8.85 34.08 -6.93
C ASP A 431 8.21 32.70 -7.14
N GLY A 432 7.23 32.37 -6.32
CA GLY A 432 6.51 31.10 -6.40
C GLY A 432 5.80 30.88 -7.74
N SER A 433 5.39 31.95 -8.42
CA SER A 433 4.73 31.86 -9.72
C SER A 433 5.68 31.26 -10.76
N SER A 434 6.94 31.72 -10.80
CA SER A 434 7.96 31.18 -11.70
C SER A 434 8.26 29.70 -11.46
N VAL A 435 8.30 29.27 -10.19
CA VAL A 435 8.56 27.86 -9.83
C VAL A 435 7.39 26.99 -10.25
N ILE A 436 6.15 27.41 -9.95
CA ILE A 436 4.95 26.65 -10.30
C ILE A 436 4.80 26.55 -11.82
N LEU A 437 4.98 27.66 -12.55
CA LEU A 437 4.96 27.66 -14.01
C LEU A 437 5.98 26.67 -14.58
N ALA A 438 7.20 26.65 -14.06
CA ALA A 438 8.23 25.74 -14.54
C ALA A 438 7.90 24.27 -14.29
N LEU A 439 7.38 23.95 -13.11
CA LEU A 439 7.02 22.58 -12.75
C LEU A 439 5.77 22.09 -13.51
N MET A 440 4.80 22.97 -13.77
CA MET A 440 3.50 22.62 -14.39
C MET A 440 3.51 22.73 -15.93
N GLU A 441 4.57 23.27 -16.52
CA GLU A 441 4.74 23.41 -17.97
C GLU A 441 4.50 22.05 -18.66
N ASN A 442 3.50 21.98 -19.56
CA ASN A 442 3.14 20.78 -20.32
C ASN A 442 2.86 19.50 -19.48
N VAL A 443 2.37 19.64 -18.24
CA VAL A 443 2.06 18.50 -17.36
C VAL A 443 1.14 17.46 -18.01
N GLN A 444 0.25 17.88 -18.92
CA GLN A 444 -0.74 17.02 -19.58
C GLN A 444 -0.13 15.97 -20.53
N VAL A 445 1.08 16.24 -21.04
CA VAL A 445 1.77 15.38 -22.02
C VAL A 445 2.91 14.59 -21.37
N MET A 446 3.07 14.73 -20.06
CA MET A 446 4.15 14.12 -19.31
C MET A 446 3.89 12.64 -19.05
N GLU A 447 4.91 11.81 -19.22
CA GLU A 447 4.84 10.37 -18.93
C GLU A 447 4.63 10.10 -17.42
N PHE A 448 3.98 8.99 -17.07
CA PHE A 448 3.64 8.67 -15.67
C PHE A 448 4.88 8.53 -14.80
N ARG A 449 5.98 7.97 -15.32
CA ARG A 449 7.25 7.88 -14.58
C ARG A 449 7.83 9.25 -14.23
N HIS A 450 7.67 10.24 -15.10
CA HIS A 450 8.17 11.61 -14.87
C HIS A 450 7.27 12.36 -13.90
N LEU A 451 5.95 12.25 -14.08
CA LEU A 451 4.95 12.84 -13.19
C LEU A 451 5.10 12.30 -11.76
N ARG A 452 5.33 10.99 -11.63
CA ARG A 452 5.65 10.34 -10.35
C ARG A 452 6.86 10.97 -9.66
N GLN A 453 7.98 11.14 -10.38
CA GLN A 453 9.20 11.74 -9.83
C GLN A 453 9.02 13.21 -9.47
N LEU A 454 8.31 13.98 -10.30
CA LEU A 454 7.94 15.36 -10.00
C LEU A 454 7.16 15.47 -8.68
N MET A 455 6.14 14.61 -8.52
CA MET A 455 5.32 14.58 -7.32
C MET A 455 6.14 14.20 -6.08
N HIS A 456 6.95 13.15 -6.19
CA HIS A 456 7.75 12.62 -5.09
C HIS A 456 8.86 13.60 -4.63
N LEU A 457 9.63 14.13 -5.58
CA LEU A 457 10.85 14.89 -5.29
C LEU A 457 10.57 16.38 -5.06
N ALA A 458 9.58 16.98 -5.73
CA ALA A 458 9.32 18.41 -5.64
C ALA A 458 7.99 18.74 -4.94
N VAL A 459 6.87 18.15 -5.39
CA VAL A 459 5.53 18.54 -4.91
C VAL A 459 5.32 18.18 -3.45
N VAL A 460 5.65 16.94 -3.05
CA VAL A 460 5.50 16.48 -1.66
C VAL A 460 6.27 17.38 -0.68
N PRO A 461 7.57 17.66 -0.87
CA PRO A 461 8.28 18.60 0.00
C PRO A 461 7.72 20.02 -0.03
N LEU A 462 7.34 20.55 -1.20
CA LEU A 462 6.76 21.88 -1.34
C LEU A 462 5.48 22.03 -0.50
N VAL A 463 4.57 21.06 -0.57
CA VAL A 463 3.33 21.06 0.21
C VAL A 463 3.63 20.87 1.71
N LYS A 464 4.55 19.96 2.05
CA LYS A 464 4.86 19.61 3.44
C LYS A 464 5.47 20.76 4.25
N TYR A 465 6.31 21.58 3.63
CA TYR A 465 7.07 22.64 4.31
C TYR A 465 6.54 24.06 4.04
N CYS A 466 5.46 24.21 3.24
CA CYS A 466 4.86 25.51 2.96
C CYS A 466 4.23 26.13 4.22
N PRO A 467 4.60 27.37 4.61
CA PRO A 467 3.94 28.11 5.68
C PRO A 467 2.46 28.37 5.37
N ALA A 468 1.62 28.42 6.41
CA ALA A 468 0.17 28.57 6.27
C ALA A 468 -0.25 29.87 5.57
N GLU A 469 0.49 30.96 5.79
CA GLU A 469 0.25 32.27 5.15
C GLU A 469 0.38 32.22 3.61
N LEU A 470 1.13 31.24 3.09
CA LEU A 470 1.50 31.15 1.69
C LEU A 470 0.79 30.00 0.95
N TRP A 471 -0.14 29.29 1.58
CA TRP A 471 -0.87 28.18 0.97
C TRP A 471 -1.63 28.57 -0.31
N GLN A 472 -2.20 29.78 -0.36
CA GLN A 472 -2.89 30.25 -1.57
C GLN A 472 -1.94 30.45 -2.76
N LEU A 473 -0.80 31.09 -2.52
CA LEU A 473 0.17 31.37 -3.58
C LEU A 473 0.85 30.10 -4.08
N TRP A 474 1.24 29.22 -3.15
CA TRP A 474 2.04 28.03 -3.45
C TRP A 474 1.20 26.77 -3.60
N THR A 475 0.45 26.39 -2.57
CA THR A 475 -0.18 25.06 -2.50
C THR A 475 -1.38 24.94 -3.44
N ALA A 476 -2.29 25.93 -3.47
CA ALA A 476 -3.46 25.87 -4.34
C ALA A 476 -3.08 25.89 -5.83
N ASN A 477 -2.19 26.82 -6.22
CA ASN A 477 -1.74 26.95 -7.61
C ASN A 477 -0.88 25.77 -8.09
N LEU A 478 -0.15 25.11 -7.19
CA LEU A 478 0.62 23.91 -7.52
C LEU A 478 -0.28 22.66 -7.65
N LEU A 479 -1.22 22.47 -6.73
CA LEU A 479 -2.01 21.25 -6.65
C LEU A 479 -3.17 21.20 -7.65
N GLN A 480 -3.77 22.34 -8.00
CA GLN A 480 -4.90 22.39 -8.93
C GLN A 480 -4.60 21.71 -10.28
N PRO A 481 -3.56 22.12 -11.05
CA PRO A 481 -3.29 21.49 -12.35
C PRO A 481 -2.91 20.02 -12.23
N ILE A 482 -2.15 19.64 -11.18
CA ILE A 482 -1.76 18.26 -10.93
C ILE A 482 -2.98 17.39 -10.67
N PHE A 483 -3.84 17.75 -9.73
CA PHE A 483 -4.97 16.90 -9.39
C PHE A 483 -6.00 16.81 -10.51
N VAL A 484 -6.23 17.89 -11.27
CA VAL A 484 -7.10 17.84 -12.44
C VAL A 484 -6.57 16.83 -13.47
N HIS A 485 -5.28 16.92 -13.81
CA HIS A 485 -4.68 16.01 -14.78
C HIS A 485 -4.61 14.57 -14.25
N CYS A 486 -4.12 14.36 -13.03
CA CYS A 486 -4.01 13.03 -12.42
C CYS A 486 -5.38 12.36 -12.27
N GLN A 487 -6.44 13.09 -11.90
CA GLN A 487 -7.78 12.50 -11.78
C GLN A 487 -8.24 11.95 -13.14
N GLN A 488 -8.10 12.74 -14.22
CA GLN A 488 -8.49 12.32 -15.57
C GLN A 488 -7.65 11.15 -16.09
N ALA A 489 -6.32 11.22 -15.91
CA ALA A 489 -5.40 10.21 -16.39
C ALA A 489 -5.55 8.87 -15.65
N LEU A 490 -5.72 8.92 -14.33
CA LEU A 490 -5.94 7.73 -13.51
C LEU A 490 -7.31 7.11 -13.78
N ASP A 491 -8.39 7.90 -13.86
CA ASP A 491 -9.74 7.41 -14.16
C ASP A 491 -9.78 6.68 -15.51
N TYR A 492 -9.19 7.28 -16.56
CA TYR A 492 -9.08 6.65 -17.87
C TYR A 492 -8.29 5.33 -17.82
N SER A 493 -7.10 5.34 -17.23
CA SER A 493 -6.19 4.20 -17.24
C SER A 493 -6.70 3.04 -16.39
N TRP A 494 -7.26 3.32 -15.20
CA TRP A 494 -7.90 2.31 -14.35
C TRP A 494 -9.18 1.76 -14.99
N SER A 495 -10.01 2.62 -15.61
CA SER A 495 -11.20 2.16 -16.33
C SER A 495 -10.84 1.24 -17.50
N SER A 496 -9.77 1.56 -18.24
CA SER A 496 -9.24 0.72 -19.30
C SER A 496 -8.70 -0.61 -18.75
N LEU A 497 -7.93 -0.58 -17.66
CA LEU A 497 -7.39 -1.80 -17.05
C LEU A 497 -8.51 -2.73 -16.56
N LEU A 498 -9.53 -2.19 -15.90
CA LEU A 498 -10.63 -2.98 -15.33
C LEU A 498 -11.60 -3.53 -16.39
N ARG A 499 -11.75 -2.87 -17.54
CA ARG A 499 -12.70 -3.27 -18.60
C ARG A 499 -12.05 -4.07 -19.72
N GLU A 500 -10.85 -3.67 -20.13
CA GLU A 500 -10.15 -4.19 -21.31
C GLU A 500 -8.90 -5.01 -20.95
N GLY A 501 -8.46 -4.99 -19.68
CA GLY A 501 -7.24 -5.68 -19.22
C GLY A 501 -5.95 -4.91 -19.51
N ARG A 502 -6.03 -3.69 -20.04
CA ARG A 502 -4.88 -2.85 -20.42
C ARG A 502 -4.96 -1.46 -19.81
N ALA A 503 -3.89 -1.00 -19.17
CA ALA A 503 -3.87 0.31 -18.53
C ALA A 503 -3.68 1.47 -19.52
N LYS A 504 -3.04 1.26 -20.69
CA LYS A 504 -2.85 2.31 -21.73
C LYS A 504 -2.23 3.61 -21.19
N VAL A 505 -1.05 3.48 -20.57
CA VAL A 505 -0.30 4.63 -20.03
C VAL A 505 0.40 5.42 -21.16
N PRO A 506 0.71 6.72 -20.95
CA PRO A 506 1.35 7.56 -21.98
C PRO A 506 2.84 7.24 -22.24
N ASP A 507 3.49 6.43 -21.39
CA ASP A 507 4.92 6.13 -21.47
C ASP A 507 5.31 5.33 -22.74
N SER A 508 6.42 5.73 -23.39
CA SER A 508 6.93 5.04 -24.58
C SER A 508 7.91 3.91 -24.23
N PHE A 509 7.53 2.68 -24.57
CA PHE A 509 8.33 1.47 -24.31
C PHE A 509 9.33 1.09 -25.42
N GLY A 510 9.41 1.89 -26.50
CA GLY A 510 10.27 1.59 -27.66
C GLY A 510 9.79 0.39 -28.49
N ASN A 511 10.63 -0.07 -29.45
CA ASN A 511 10.32 -1.23 -30.29
C ASN A 511 10.51 -2.55 -29.52
N LEU A 512 9.45 -3.01 -28.85
CA LEU A 512 9.42 -4.31 -28.20
C LEU A 512 9.02 -5.40 -29.20
N SER A 513 10.01 -6.15 -29.72
CA SER A 513 9.78 -7.27 -30.63
C SER A 513 9.35 -8.57 -29.94
N GLY A 514 8.88 -8.54 -28.68
CA GLY A 514 8.54 -9.77 -27.97
C GLY A 514 7.68 -9.59 -26.72
N SER A 515 6.45 -10.11 -26.81
CA SER A 515 5.44 -10.35 -25.77
C SER A 515 4.63 -9.13 -25.31
N GLU A 516 3.42 -9.01 -25.85
CA GLU A 516 2.36 -8.08 -25.44
C GLU A 516 2.16 -8.07 -23.91
N LEU A 517 2.19 -9.26 -23.28
CA LEU A 517 2.11 -9.45 -21.82
C LEU A 517 3.14 -8.63 -21.02
N LYS A 518 4.38 -8.49 -21.49
CA LYS A 518 5.40 -7.69 -20.78
C LYS A 518 5.02 -6.22 -20.76
N VAL A 519 4.43 -5.71 -21.84
CA VAL A 519 3.93 -4.34 -21.93
C VAL A 519 2.79 -4.14 -20.94
N GLU A 520 1.82 -5.08 -20.88
CA GLU A 520 0.67 -4.96 -19.95
C GLU A 520 1.12 -4.85 -18.50
N VAL A 521 2.07 -5.71 -18.08
CA VAL A 521 2.62 -5.71 -16.71
C VAL A 521 3.33 -4.40 -16.41
N MET A 522 4.08 -3.86 -17.38
CA MET A 522 4.77 -2.58 -17.22
C MET A 522 3.81 -1.39 -17.15
N GLU A 523 2.78 -1.36 -18.00
CA GLU A 523 1.72 -0.36 -17.98
C GLU A 523 1.00 -0.36 -16.61
N GLU A 524 0.62 -1.54 -16.13
CA GLU A 524 -0.03 -1.70 -14.82
C GLU A 524 0.88 -1.22 -13.68
N LYS A 525 2.17 -1.57 -13.70
CA LYS A 525 3.12 -1.12 -12.68
C LYS A 525 3.26 0.40 -12.65
N LEU A 526 3.39 1.05 -13.81
CA LEU A 526 3.47 2.50 -13.91
C LEU A 526 2.19 3.18 -13.40
N LEU A 527 1.01 2.62 -13.74
CA LEU A 527 -0.28 3.11 -13.25
C LEU A 527 -0.36 3.04 -11.72
N ARG A 528 0.02 1.91 -11.13
CA ARG A 528 0.04 1.72 -9.67
C ARG A 528 1.04 2.66 -8.99
N ASP A 529 2.25 2.78 -9.53
CA ASP A 529 3.29 3.64 -8.97
C ASP A 529 2.87 5.12 -8.97
N LEU A 530 2.23 5.62 -10.04
CA LEU A 530 1.67 6.97 -10.06
C LEU A 530 0.49 7.12 -9.09
N THR A 531 -0.43 6.16 -9.09
CA THR A 531 -1.59 6.13 -8.17
C THR A 531 -1.14 6.28 -6.71
N ARG A 532 -0.11 5.52 -6.31
CA ARG A 532 0.46 5.54 -4.97
C ARG A 532 1.10 6.88 -4.62
N GLU A 533 1.77 7.55 -5.55
CA GLU A 533 2.33 8.88 -5.29
C GLU A 533 1.25 9.97 -5.22
N VAL A 534 0.20 9.90 -6.04
CA VAL A 534 -0.97 10.79 -5.91
C VAL A 534 -1.61 10.65 -4.53
N CYS A 535 -1.78 9.40 -4.07
CA CYS A 535 -2.27 9.10 -2.72
C CYS A 535 -1.28 9.57 -1.62
N SER A 536 0.02 9.54 -1.88
CA SER A 536 1.05 10.08 -0.98
C SER A 536 0.92 11.60 -0.81
N VAL A 537 0.56 12.34 -1.86
CA VAL A 537 0.25 13.77 -1.73
C VAL A 537 -0.99 13.98 -0.86
N LEU A 538 -2.05 13.19 -1.06
CA LEU A 538 -3.25 13.24 -0.19
C LEU A 538 -2.92 12.92 1.27
N TRP A 539 -2.05 11.94 1.52
CA TRP A 539 -1.52 11.63 2.84
C TRP A 539 -0.84 12.86 3.48
N VAL A 540 0.03 13.54 2.72
CA VAL A 540 0.76 14.73 3.21
C VAL A 540 -0.21 15.83 3.59
N LEU A 541 -1.27 16.05 2.81
CA LEU A 541 -2.33 17.02 3.13
C LEU A 541 -3.06 16.70 4.44
N ALA A 542 -3.07 15.44 4.85
CA ALA A 542 -3.70 14.95 6.07
C ALA A 542 -2.76 14.88 7.29
N LEU A 543 -1.48 15.25 7.16
CA LEU A 543 -0.53 15.13 8.26
C LEU A 543 -1.00 15.94 9.49
N PRO A 544 -0.95 15.37 10.71
CA PRO A 544 -1.43 16.05 11.92
C PRO A 544 -0.74 17.41 12.15
N GLY A 545 0.56 17.51 11.82
CA GLY A 545 1.32 18.76 11.96
C GLY A 545 0.82 19.90 11.07
N LEU A 546 0.20 19.60 9.92
CA LEU A 546 -0.40 20.60 9.01
C LEU A 546 -1.90 20.81 9.29
N ASN A 547 -2.47 20.04 10.23
CA ASN A 547 -3.89 20.04 10.57
C ASN A 547 -4.13 20.17 12.08
N SER A 548 -3.29 20.95 12.76
CA SER A 548 -3.38 21.19 14.21
C SER A 548 -4.71 21.79 14.65
N GLY A 549 -5.44 22.48 13.76
CA GLY A 549 -6.76 23.04 14.04
C GLY A 549 -7.92 22.03 14.03
N LEU A 550 -7.72 20.79 13.58
CA LEU A 550 -8.77 19.78 13.56
C LEU A 550 -9.00 19.19 14.96
N PRO A 551 -10.24 19.21 15.48
CA PRO A 551 -10.55 18.61 16.78
C PRO A 551 -10.48 17.07 16.71
N SER A 552 -10.06 16.44 17.81
CA SER A 552 -10.16 14.99 17.95
C SER A 552 -11.63 14.53 18.03
N LEU A 553 -11.96 13.37 17.47
CA LEU A 553 -13.32 12.80 17.50
C LEU A 553 -13.78 12.48 18.93
N GLU A 554 -12.84 12.17 19.84
CA GLU A 554 -13.13 11.95 21.27
C GLU A 554 -13.61 13.22 21.97
N GLN A 555 -13.02 14.38 21.64
CA GLN A 555 -13.45 15.68 22.17
C GLN A 555 -14.82 16.12 21.65
N LEU A 556 -15.23 15.62 20.47
CA LEU A 556 -16.50 15.99 19.85
C LEU A 556 -17.71 15.24 20.41
N GLY A 557 -17.52 14.10 21.08
CA GLY A 557 -18.56 13.37 21.81
C GLY A 557 -19.69 12.75 20.95
N PRO A 558 -20.16 11.51 21.19
CA PRO A 558 -21.16 10.87 20.32
C PRO A 558 -22.62 11.32 20.53
N VAL A 559 -22.96 12.25 21.42
CA VAL A 559 -24.37 12.45 21.84
C VAL A 559 -24.69 13.90 22.22
N ASN A 560 -25.61 14.52 21.47
CA ASN A 560 -26.51 15.64 21.84
C ASN A 560 -25.98 16.89 22.53
N ARG A 561 -24.67 17.09 22.62
CA ARG A 561 -24.13 18.40 22.95
C ARG A 561 -23.54 18.98 21.67
N ILE A 562 -23.96 20.20 21.39
CA ILE A 562 -23.25 21.20 20.62
C ILE A 562 -23.62 21.34 19.13
N ASP A 563 -24.83 21.84 18.86
CA ASP A 563 -25.03 22.72 17.68
C ASP A 563 -24.29 24.07 17.86
N SER A 564 -23.88 24.43 19.08
CA SER A 564 -23.21 25.70 19.42
C SER A 564 -21.67 25.76 19.21
N SER A 565 -21.03 24.79 18.54
CA SER A 565 -19.58 24.70 18.30
C SER A 565 -19.21 24.39 16.86
N LEU A 566 -20.19 24.29 15.97
CA LEU A 566 -19.91 24.13 14.55
C LEU A 566 -19.29 25.43 14.05
N LYS A 567 -18.03 25.36 13.61
CA LYS A 567 -17.35 26.52 13.07
C LYS A 567 -17.59 26.62 11.56
N SER A 568 -17.47 27.82 11.00
CA SER A 568 -17.40 27.99 9.54
C SER A 568 -16.14 27.31 9.01
N LEU A 569 -16.19 26.81 7.77
CA LEU A 569 -15.02 26.17 7.15
C LEU A 569 -13.82 27.12 7.07
N GLU A 570 -14.08 28.42 6.89
CA GLU A 570 -13.08 29.50 6.85
C GLU A 570 -12.25 29.58 8.13
N SER A 571 -12.83 29.25 9.30
CA SER A 571 -12.09 29.25 10.56
C SER A 571 -10.97 28.21 10.63
N PHE A 572 -11.04 27.17 9.79
CA PHE A 572 -10.02 26.14 9.69
C PHE A 572 -8.96 26.46 8.63
N ALA A 573 -9.17 27.46 7.77
CA ALA A 573 -8.31 27.76 6.62
C ALA A 573 -6.85 28.09 6.98
N SER A 574 -6.61 28.62 8.19
CA SER A 574 -5.28 29.00 8.68
C SER A 574 -4.62 27.94 9.57
N SER A 575 -5.39 26.94 10.03
CA SER A 575 -4.95 25.95 11.02
C SER A 575 -5.05 24.50 10.52
N SER A 576 -5.70 24.28 9.38
CA SER A 576 -5.83 22.99 8.71
C SER A 576 -5.67 23.14 7.21
N LEU A 577 -4.65 22.48 6.67
CA LEU A 577 -4.41 22.40 5.24
C LEU A 577 -5.55 21.68 4.50
N THR A 578 -6.13 20.65 5.11
CA THR A 578 -7.33 19.98 4.56
C THR A 578 -8.53 20.93 4.53
N GLY A 579 -8.74 21.73 5.58
CA GLY A 579 -9.77 22.77 5.61
C GLY A 579 -9.56 23.84 4.53
N PHE A 580 -8.31 24.31 4.37
CA PHE A 580 -7.91 25.23 3.31
C PHE A 580 -8.16 24.68 1.91
N LEU A 581 -7.81 23.40 1.67
CA LEU A 581 -8.05 22.72 0.40
C LEU A 581 -9.55 22.73 0.06
N MET A 582 -10.40 22.41 1.04
CA MET A 582 -11.85 22.35 0.84
C MET A 582 -12.49 23.71 0.49
N LEU A 583 -11.84 24.84 0.79
CA LEU A 583 -12.29 26.16 0.34
C LEU A 583 -11.99 26.39 -1.15
N ASN A 584 -10.93 25.79 -1.66
CA ASN A 584 -10.49 25.92 -3.05
C ASN A 584 -11.16 24.83 -3.92
N VAL A 585 -12.39 25.10 -4.36
CA VAL A 585 -13.24 24.14 -5.11
C VAL A 585 -12.52 23.50 -6.30
N GLY A 586 -11.73 24.27 -7.05
CA GLY A 586 -10.98 23.78 -8.22
C GLY A 586 -9.94 22.71 -7.89
N THR A 587 -9.38 22.72 -6.68
CA THR A 587 -8.41 21.71 -6.21
C THR A 587 -9.10 20.61 -5.40
N ALA A 588 -10.11 20.97 -4.61
CA ALA A 588 -10.85 20.03 -3.77
C ALA A 588 -11.58 18.96 -4.58
N LEU A 589 -12.30 19.35 -5.64
CA LEU A 589 -13.17 18.42 -6.36
C LEU A 589 -12.39 17.24 -6.99
N PRO A 590 -11.28 17.45 -7.72
CA PRO A 590 -10.47 16.35 -8.24
C PRO A 590 -9.87 15.48 -7.12
N ALA A 591 -9.41 16.09 -6.01
CA ALA A 591 -8.88 15.35 -4.87
C ALA A 591 -9.94 14.45 -4.20
N LEU A 592 -11.17 14.95 -4.04
CA LEU A 592 -12.30 14.19 -3.49
C LEU A 592 -12.72 13.04 -4.42
N ARG A 593 -12.70 13.25 -5.75
CA ARG A 593 -12.96 12.20 -6.74
C ARG A 593 -11.93 11.07 -6.67
N ILE A 594 -10.65 11.41 -6.68
CA ILE A 594 -9.56 10.44 -6.51
C ILE A 594 -9.75 9.66 -5.21
N THR A 595 -10.10 10.34 -4.11
CA THR A 595 -10.31 9.72 -2.79
C THR A 595 -11.41 8.64 -2.83
N VAL A 596 -12.48 8.87 -3.59
CA VAL A 596 -13.59 7.90 -3.78
C VAL A 596 -13.19 6.77 -4.73
N GLU A 597 -12.60 7.11 -5.87
CA GLU A 597 -12.23 6.17 -6.93
C GLU A 597 -11.19 5.14 -6.46
N VAL A 598 -10.25 5.53 -5.59
CA VAL A 598 -9.20 4.64 -5.05
C VAL A 598 -9.75 3.37 -4.40
N PHE A 599 -10.93 3.42 -3.78
CA PHE A 599 -11.55 2.23 -3.18
C PHE A 599 -12.07 1.22 -4.20
N SER A 600 -12.28 1.65 -5.44
CA SER A 600 -12.65 0.78 -6.56
C SER A 600 -11.44 0.20 -7.29
N TRP A 601 -10.27 0.84 -7.16
CA TRP A 601 -9.02 0.40 -7.79
C TRP A 601 -8.41 -0.78 -7.02
N THR A 602 -7.79 -1.70 -7.74
CA THR A 602 -7.25 -2.94 -7.17
C THR A 602 -5.85 -2.75 -6.57
N ASP A 603 -5.61 -1.68 -5.79
CA ASP A 603 -4.31 -1.37 -5.16
C ASP A 603 -4.44 -1.03 -3.66
N SER A 604 -4.15 -2.00 -2.80
CA SER A 604 -4.25 -1.85 -1.34
C SER A 604 -3.24 -0.87 -0.74
N GLU A 605 -2.09 -0.67 -1.39
CA GLU A 605 -1.08 0.29 -0.91
C GLU A 605 -1.55 1.73 -1.13
N ALA A 606 -2.22 1.99 -2.25
CA ALA A 606 -2.86 3.28 -2.51
C ALA A 606 -3.95 3.58 -1.49
N VAL A 607 -4.81 2.58 -1.19
CA VAL A 607 -5.86 2.69 -0.15
C VAL A 607 -5.26 3.04 1.21
N THR A 608 -4.18 2.36 1.61
CA THR A 608 -3.47 2.64 2.88
C THR A 608 -3.00 4.10 2.96
N LYS A 609 -2.52 4.66 1.84
CA LYS A 609 -2.06 6.06 1.77
C LYS A 609 -3.22 7.06 1.80
N VAL A 610 -4.41 6.72 1.33
CA VAL A 610 -5.58 7.63 1.33
C VAL A 610 -6.29 7.70 2.68
N ILE A 611 -6.19 6.67 3.52
CA ILE A 611 -6.95 6.56 4.78
C ILE A 611 -6.82 7.77 5.71
N PRO A 612 -5.62 8.34 6.00
CA PRO A 612 -5.56 9.50 6.87
C PRO A 612 -6.25 10.74 6.29
N PHE A 613 -6.25 10.88 4.95
CA PHE A 613 -6.99 11.94 4.30
C PHE A 613 -8.50 11.76 4.45
N CYS A 614 -9.01 10.52 4.31
CA CYS A 614 -10.40 10.21 4.65
C CYS A 614 -10.73 10.54 6.12
N GLY A 615 -9.84 10.18 7.04
CA GLY A 615 -9.97 10.55 8.46
C GLY A 615 -10.09 12.07 8.62
N ALA A 616 -9.15 12.83 8.09
CA ALA A 616 -9.16 14.30 8.16
C ALA A 616 -10.45 14.91 7.57
N LEU A 617 -10.97 14.36 6.47
CA LEU A 617 -12.25 14.76 5.89
C LEU A 617 -13.44 14.47 6.82
N ILE A 618 -13.46 13.32 7.49
CA ILE A 618 -14.49 12.96 8.48
C ILE A 618 -14.45 13.95 9.66
N HIS A 619 -13.27 14.18 10.24
CA HIS A 619 -13.08 15.17 11.31
C HIS A 619 -13.61 16.56 10.90
N LEU A 620 -13.26 17.00 9.69
CA LEU A 620 -13.69 18.29 9.15
C LEU A 620 -15.21 18.33 8.90
N ALA A 621 -15.81 17.27 8.36
CA ALA A 621 -17.25 17.17 8.13
C ALA A 621 -18.07 17.21 9.43
N VAL A 622 -17.56 16.59 10.50
CA VAL A 622 -18.19 16.60 11.82
C VAL A 622 -18.10 17.99 12.48
N ALA A 623 -16.97 18.68 12.31
CA ALA A 623 -16.67 19.95 12.95
C ALA A 623 -17.23 21.20 12.23
N THR A 624 -17.49 21.11 10.93
CA THR A 624 -17.94 22.25 10.09
C THR A 624 -19.45 22.24 9.86
N ASN A 625 -20.03 23.41 9.54
CA ASN A 625 -21.45 23.53 9.17
C ASN A 625 -21.74 23.37 7.66
N ARG A 626 -20.79 22.86 6.86
CA ARG A 626 -20.97 22.77 5.40
C ARG A 626 -21.76 21.51 5.03
N ALA A 627 -22.99 21.69 4.55
CA ALA A 627 -23.88 20.57 4.19
C ALA A 627 -23.30 19.68 3.08
N GLU A 628 -22.72 20.29 2.04
CA GLU A 628 -22.13 19.56 0.90
C GLU A 628 -21.03 18.58 1.32
N LEU A 629 -20.13 19.01 2.22
CA LEU A 629 -19.05 18.15 2.72
C LEU A 629 -19.59 16.99 3.57
N ARG A 630 -20.62 17.25 4.40
CA ARG A 630 -21.28 16.21 5.18
C ARG A 630 -21.99 15.19 4.30
N GLN A 631 -22.68 15.65 3.26
CA GLN A 631 -23.35 14.79 2.29
C GLN A 631 -22.34 13.93 1.52
N PHE A 632 -21.25 14.54 1.05
CA PHE A 632 -20.16 13.81 0.40
C PHE A 632 -19.58 12.72 1.31
N VAL A 633 -19.26 13.05 2.57
CA VAL A 633 -18.69 12.07 3.52
C VAL A 633 -19.72 10.99 3.88
N GLY A 634 -20.98 11.38 4.12
CA GLY A 634 -22.04 10.49 4.57
C GLY A 634 -22.61 9.57 3.48
N ASN A 635 -22.51 9.97 2.21
CA ASN A 635 -23.04 9.21 1.08
C ASN A 635 -21.90 8.63 0.21
N ASP A 636 -21.15 9.49 -0.48
CA ASP A 636 -20.19 9.07 -1.51
C ASP A 636 -18.98 8.36 -0.88
N LEU A 637 -18.31 8.99 0.09
CA LEU A 637 -17.16 8.41 0.76
C LEU A 637 -17.55 7.14 1.54
N PHE A 638 -18.66 7.19 2.28
CA PHE A 638 -19.14 6.05 3.05
C PHE A 638 -19.48 4.84 2.14
N SER A 639 -20.15 5.07 1.01
CA SER A 639 -20.45 4.00 0.05
C SER A 639 -19.17 3.40 -0.54
N SER A 640 -18.22 4.27 -0.90
CA SER A 640 -16.94 3.88 -1.51
C SER A 640 -16.05 3.08 -0.58
N ILE A 641 -15.93 3.46 0.71
CA ILE A 641 -15.18 2.69 1.71
C ILE A 641 -15.75 1.27 1.84
N ILE A 642 -17.09 1.13 1.86
CA ILE A 642 -17.73 -0.18 1.98
C ILE A 642 -17.57 -0.98 0.67
N GLN A 643 -17.56 -0.33 -0.50
CA GLN A 643 -17.17 -1.00 -1.73
C GLN A 643 -15.71 -1.47 -1.65
N GLY A 644 -14.80 -0.67 -1.10
CA GLY A 644 -13.41 -1.05 -0.85
C GLY A 644 -13.27 -2.29 0.05
N LEU A 645 -14.15 -2.47 1.04
CA LEU A 645 -14.22 -3.68 1.86
C LEU A 645 -14.61 -4.95 1.08
N SER A 646 -15.23 -4.81 -0.09
CA SER A 646 -15.58 -5.95 -0.95
C SER A 646 -14.44 -6.41 -1.86
N VAL A 647 -13.37 -5.61 -2.00
CA VAL A 647 -12.21 -5.93 -2.82
C VAL A 647 -11.25 -6.80 -2.01
N GLU A 648 -10.92 -7.99 -2.51
CA GLU A 648 -10.12 -8.99 -1.78
C GLU A 648 -8.73 -8.46 -1.36
N LEU A 649 -8.10 -7.66 -2.22
CA LEU A 649 -6.78 -7.06 -1.94
C LEU A 649 -6.78 -6.13 -0.73
N ASN A 650 -7.93 -5.56 -0.38
CA ASN A 650 -8.07 -4.66 0.76
C ASN A 650 -8.26 -5.40 2.09
N ALA A 651 -8.20 -6.74 2.11
CA ALA A 651 -8.36 -7.52 3.33
C ALA A 651 -7.40 -7.09 4.46
N VAL A 652 -6.16 -6.75 4.12
CA VAL A 652 -5.13 -6.27 5.08
C VAL A 652 -5.54 -4.96 5.74
N VAL A 653 -6.23 -4.09 4.99
CA VAL A 653 -6.60 -2.73 5.40
C VAL A 653 -8.03 -2.68 5.97
N SER A 654 -8.75 -3.81 5.94
CA SER A 654 -10.17 -3.90 6.32
C SER A 654 -10.48 -3.37 7.72
N ALA A 655 -9.58 -3.56 8.68
CA ALA A 655 -9.74 -3.04 10.05
C ALA A 655 -9.82 -1.51 10.10
N GLU A 656 -8.95 -0.83 9.35
CA GLU A 656 -8.91 0.64 9.28
C GLU A 656 -10.14 1.18 8.53
N LEU A 657 -10.53 0.52 7.43
CA LEU A 657 -11.75 0.86 6.67
C LEU A 657 -13.01 0.72 7.53
N ILE A 658 -13.11 -0.35 8.33
CA ILE A 658 -14.20 -0.52 9.30
C ILE A 658 -14.15 0.58 10.37
N GLY A 659 -12.96 0.99 10.79
CA GLY A 659 -12.75 2.14 11.68
C GLY A 659 -13.37 3.42 11.12
N LEU A 660 -13.05 3.77 9.87
CA LEU A 660 -13.63 4.93 9.19
C LEU A 660 -15.15 4.81 9.05
N CYS A 661 -15.67 3.64 8.66
CA CYS A 661 -17.12 3.41 8.59
C CYS A 661 -17.80 3.62 9.96
N ARG A 662 -17.17 3.14 11.04
CA ARG A 662 -17.66 3.31 12.41
C ARG A 662 -17.70 4.80 12.79
N GLU A 663 -16.65 5.55 12.48
CA GLU A 663 -16.59 6.99 12.76
C GLU A 663 -17.66 7.76 12.01
N ILE A 664 -17.81 7.53 10.70
CA ILE A 664 -18.88 8.14 9.89
C ILE A 664 -20.25 7.82 10.49
N TYR A 665 -20.50 6.54 10.80
CA TYR A 665 -21.79 6.13 11.33
C TYR A 665 -22.07 6.73 12.72
N LEU A 666 -21.10 6.76 13.63
CA LEU A 666 -21.32 7.28 14.99
C LEU A 666 -21.52 8.79 15.02
N TYR A 667 -20.73 9.55 14.24
CA TYR A 667 -20.68 11.01 14.39
C TYR A 667 -21.51 11.77 13.35
N LEU A 668 -21.81 11.17 12.19
CA LEU A 668 -22.61 11.82 11.15
C LEU A 668 -24.04 11.29 11.03
N SER A 669 -24.35 10.09 11.50
CA SER A 669 -25.67 9.49 11.24
C SER A 669 -26.86 10.21 11.90
N ASP A 670 -26.63 10.98 12.95
CA ASP A 670 -27.67 11.81 13.58
C ASP A 670 -27.79 13.19 12.90
N LYS A 671 -26.73 13.65 12.23
CA LYS A 671 -26.68 14.93 11.50
C LYS A 671 -27.13 14.79 10.05
N ASP A 672 -26.89 13.64 9.44
CA ASP A 672 -27.30 13.27 8.10
C ASP A 672 -27.90 11.87 8.12
N SER A 673 -29.01 11.66 7.42
CA SER A 673 -29.64 10.35 7.31
C SER A 673 -28.93 9.41 6.32
N ALA A 674 -28.07 9.94 5.44
CA ALA A 674 -27.39 9.16 4.40
C ALA A 674 -26.62 7.94 4.93
N PRO A 675 -25.82 8.01 6.02
CA PRO A 675 -25.16 6.83 6.59
C PRO A 675 -26.12 5.75 7.11
N LYS A 676 -27.38 6.11 7.41
CA LYS A 676 -28.43 5.17 7.85
C LYS A 676 -29.16 4.53 6.67
N GLN A 677 -29.04 5.09 5.47
CA GLN A 677 -29.73 4.62 4.27
C GLN A 677 -28.89 3.58 3.53
N MET A 678 -29.56 2.65 2.85
CA MET A 678 -28.88 1.67 1.99
C MET A 678 -28.49 2.34 0.65
N PRO A 679 -27.21 2.34 0.23
CA PRO A 679 -26.80 2.91 -1.05
C PRO A 679 -27.54 2.28 -2.23
N GLU A 680 -27.90 3.10 -3.24
CA GLU A 680 -28.72 2.65 -4.37
C GLU A 680 -28.08 1.52 -5.20
N GLU A 681 -26.77 1.51 -5.31
CA GLU A 681 -26.02 0.48 -6.04
C GLU A 681 -26.23 -0.90 -5.43
N ARG A 682 -26.37 -0.99 -4.10
CA ARG A 682 -26.70 -2.24 -3.39
C ARG A 682 -28.15 -2.66 -3.54
N ARG A 683 -29.01 -1.78 -4.06
CA ARG A 683 -30.40 -2.09 -4.43
C ARG A 683 -30.49 -2.77 -5.81
N ARG A 684 -29.41 -2.73 -6.62
CA ARG A 684 -29.35 -3.42 -7.92
C ARG A 684 -29.16 -4.92 -7.75
N SER A 685 -29.73 -5.67 -8.68
CA SER A 685 -29.70 -7.13 -8.66
C SER A 685 -29.93 -7.71 -10.04
N ILE A 686 -29.33 -8.85 -10.33
CA ILE A 686 -29.48 -9.53 -11.61
C ILE A 686 -30.57 -10.59 -11.46
N LEU A 687 -31.59 -10.57 -12.33
CA LEU A 687 -32.64 -11.60 -12.36
C LEU A 687 -32.24 -12.70 -13.34
N VAL A 688 -32.06 -13.92 -12.83
CA VAL A 688 -31.73 -15.12 -13.60
C VAL A 688 -32.96 -16.04 -13.61
N PRO A 689 -33.66 -16.20 -14.74
CA PRO A 689 -34.76 -17.14 -14.85
C PRO A 689 -34.24 -18.59 -14.95
N ILE A 690 -34.73 -19.49 -14.09
CA ILE A 690 -34.39 -20.92 -14.11
C ILE A 690 -35.64 -21.73 -14.46
N PHE A 691 -35.59 -22.51 -15.53
CA PHE A 691 -36.72 -23.33 -15.95
C PHE A 691 -37.02 -24.44 -14.91
N LYS A 692 -38.28 -24.61 -14.51
CA LYS A 692 -38.70 -25.58 -13.48
C LYS A 692 -38.69 -27.04 -13.98
N SER A 693 -38.17 -27.31 -15.18
CA SER A 693 -38.09 -28.63 -15.81
C SER A 693 -39.46 -29.34 -15.98
N LYS A 694 -40.55 -28.56 -15.93
CA LYS A 694 -41.95 -28.99 -16.11
C LYS A 694 -42.75 -27.81 -16.70
N GLY A 695 -43.57 -28.08 -17.71
CA GLY A 695 -44.37 -27.05 -18.41
C GLY A 695 -43.80 -26.65 -19.76
N ASP A 696 -44.24 -25.51 -20.28
CA ASP A 696 -43.84 -24.97 -21.58
C ASP A 696 -42.70 -23.93 -21.43
N VAL A 697 -41.64 -24.11 -22.22
CA VAL A 697 -40.46 -23.24 -22.24
C VAL A 697 -40.80 -21.83 -22.73
N GLN A 698 -41.91 -21.64 -23.45
CA GLN A 698 -42.40 -20.34 -23.89
C GLN A 698 -43.24 -19.60 -22.82
N THR A 699 -43.65 -20.29 -21.75
CA THR A 699 -44.52 -19.71 -20.74
C THR A 699 -43.71 -19.17 -19.56
N CYS A 700 -43.74 -17.84 -19.34
CA CYS A 700 -42.97 -17.17 -18.28
C CYS A 700 -43.23 -17.71 -16.85
N THR A 701 -44.39 -18.29 -16.57
CA THR A 701 -44.73 -18.85 -15.24
C THR A 701 -43.99 -20.13 -14.88
N ASP A 702 -43.44 -20.81 -15.89
CA ASP A 702 -42.72 -22.08 -15.75
C ASP A 702 -41.22 -21.88 -15.46
N TYR A 703 -40.79 -20.62 -15.42
CA TYR A 703 -39.50 -20.21 -14.89
C TYR A 703 -39.60 -19.80 -13.41
N ARG A 704 -38.52 -20.01 -12.68
CA ARG A 704 -38.26 -19.48 -11.35
C ARG A 704 -37.24 -18.36 -11.49
N GLY A 705 -37.65 -17.12 -11.29
CA GLY A 705 -36.73 -15.98 -11.28
C GLY A 705 -35.89 -15.98 -9.99
N ILE A 706 -34.60 -16.29 -10.09
CA ILE A 706 -33.64 -16.12 -9.00
C ILE A 706 -32.97 -14.75 -9.12
N LYS A 707 -33.02 -13.97 -8.07
CA LYS A 707 -32.36 -12.67 -8.00
C LYS A 707 -31.00 -12.82 -7.34
N LEU A 708 -29.94 -12.61 -8.10
CA LEU A 708 -28.58 -12.55 -7.60
C LEU A 708 -28.34 -11.16 -7.00
N THR A 709 -28.12 -11.14 -5.69
CA THR A 709 -27.74 -9.97 -4.90
C THR A 709 -26.23 -9.95 -4.67
N SER A 710 -25.66 -8.78 -4.41
CA SER A 710 -24.24 -8.63 -4.08
C SER A 710 -23.88 -9.36 -2.78
N HIS A 711 -22.61 -9.76 -2.65
CA HIS A 711 -22.09 -10.42 -1.44
C HIS A 711 -22.31 -9.57 -0.19
N THR A 712 -22.11 -8.25 -0.28
CA THR A 712 -22.34 -7.29 0.80
C THR A 712 -23.80 -7.28 1.25
N THR A 713 -24.76 -7.33 0.31
CA THR A 713 -26.19 -7.40 0.64
C THR A 713 -26.53 -8.73 1.32
N LYS A 714 -25.97 -9.87 0.88
CA LYS A 714 -26.19 -11.16 1.53
C LYS A 714 -25.65 -11.20 2.97
N LEU A 715 -24.46 -10.63 3.19
CA LEU A 715 -23.87 -10.54 4.52
C LEU A 715 -24.74 -9.68 5.44
N TRP A 716 -25.17 -8.51 4.95
CA TRP A 716 -26.09 -7.64 5.66
C TRP A 716 -27.41 -8.36 6.00
N GLU A 717 -28.01 -9.05 5.03
CA GLU A 717 -29.24 -9.83 5.21
C GLU A 717 -29.07 -10.89 6.30
N ARG A 718 -27.93 -11.60 6.34
CA ARG A 718 -27.61 -12.58 7.40
C ARG A 718 -27.45 -11.94 8.77
N VAL A 719 -26.82 -10.77 8.87
CA VAL A 719 -26.68 -10.04 10.14
C VAL A 719 -28.06 -9.62 10.67
N ILE A 720 -28.93 -9.12 9.79
CA ILE A 720 -30.31 -8.77 10.15
C ILE A 720 -31.10 -10.01 10.54
N GLU A 721 -31.01 -11.10 9.77
CA GLU A 721 -31.67 -12.37 10.08
C GLU A 721 -31.28 -12.87 11.48
N HIS A 722 -29.97 -12.90 11.79
CA HIS A 722 -29.47 -13.33 13.09
C HIS A 722 -29.99 -12.47 14.23
N ARG A 723 -30.06 -11.15 14.02
CA ARG A 723 -30.63 -10.21 15.00
C ARG A 723 -32.14 -10.41 15.17
N LEU A 724 -32.89 -10.59 14.08
CA LEU A 724 -34.32 -10.87 14.12
C LEU A 724 -34.59 -12.17 14.89
N ARG A 725 -33.85 -13.26 14.60
CA ARG A 725 -33.97 -14.54 15.31
C ARG A 725 -33.76 -14.45 16.82
N ARG A 726 -32.96 -13.49 17.29
CA ARG A 726 -32.78 -13.22 18.74
C ARG A 726 -33.94 -12.43 19.35
N MET A 727 -34.68 -11.67 18.55
CA MET A 727 -35.80 -10.84 19.00
C MET A 727 -37.15 -11.52 18.81
N THR A 728 -37.27 -12.45 17.85
CA THR A 728 -38.54 -13.09 17.47
C THR A 728 -38.51 -14.60 17.70
N SER A 729 -39.62 -15.15 18.18
CA SER A 729 -39.82 -16.60 18.31
C SER A 729 -40.85 -17.09 17.29
N VAL A 730 -40.49 -18.14 16.54
CA VAL A 730 -41.42 -18.92 15.70
C VAL A 730 -41.90 -20.11 16.52
N THR A 731 -43.16 -20.53 16.36
CA THR A 731 -43.67 -21.68 17.10
C THR A 731 -42.94 -22.98 16.76
N LYS A 732 -43.00 -23.95 17.67
CA LYS A 732 -42.35 -25.25 17.49
C LYS A 732 -42.93 -26.05 16.30
N ASN A 733 -44.11 -25.67 15.82
CA ASN A 733 -44.85 -26.33 14.75
C ASN A 733 -44.23 -26.09 13.37
N GLN A 734 -43.41 -25.06 13.21
CA GLN A 734 -42.70 -24.77 11.96
C GLN A 734 -41.38 -25.54 11.89
N PHE A 735 -41.31 -26.46 10.93
CA PHE A 735 -40.13 -27.28 10.63
C PHE A 735 -39.32 -26.73 9.44
N GLY A 736 -39.93 -25.93 8.56
CA GLY A 736 -39.26 -25.32 7.42
C GLY A 736 -38.48 -24.07 7.81
N PHE A 737 -37.27 -23.90 7.26
CA PHE A 737 -36.38 -22.74 7.48
C PHE A 737 -35.98 -22.47 8.95
N MET A 738 -36.10 -23.50 9.80
CA MET A 738 -35.76 -23.45 11.22
C MET A 738 -34.51 -24.29 11.52
N PRO A 739 -33.53 -23.76 12.26
CA PRO A 739 -32.33 -24.51 12.62
C PRO A 739 -32.68 -25.73 13.49
N GLY A 740 -32.04 -26.87 13.23
CA GLY A 740 -32.24 -28.11 13.98
C GLY A 740 -33.57 -28.84 13.73
N ARG A 741 -34.36 -28.41 12.72
CA ARG A 741 -35.59 -29.07 12.27
C ARG A 741 -35.40 -29.60 10.86
N SER A 742 -35.87 -30.81 10.58
CA SER A 742 -35.75 -31.44 9.27
C SER A 742 -37.07 -32.02 8.78
N THR A 743 -37.19 -32.19 7.48
CA THR A 743 -38.33 -32.88 6.85
C THR A 743 -38.44 -34.32 7.38
N MET A 744 -37.31 -34.97 7.70
CA MET A 744 -37.29 -36.30 8.29
C MET A 744 -37.94 -36.34 9.67
N GLU A 745 -37.71 -35.32 10.52
CA GLU A 745 -38.36 -35.23 11.84
C GLU A 745 -39.88 -35.11 11.70
N ALA A 746 -40.36 -34.26 10.79
CA ALA A 746 -41.80 -34.10 10.53
C ALA A 746 -42.45 -35.39 10.01
N ILE A 747 -41.81 -36.06 9.03
CA ILE A 747 -42.31 -37.34 8.48
C ILE A 747 -42.33 -38.43 9.56
N PHE A 748 -41.28 -38.51 10.38
CA PHE A 748 -41.20 -39.49 11.46
C PHE A 748 -42.34 -39.31 12.47
N LEU A 749 -42.64 -38.07 12.87
CA LEU A 749 -43.72 -37.76 13.80
C LEU A 749 -45.10 -38.15 13.25
N VAL A 750 -45.37 -37.87 11.97
CA VAL A 750 -46.61 -38.32 11.30
C VAL A 750 -46.70 -39.84 11.29
N ARG A 751 -45.61 -40.53 10.92
CA ARG A 751 -45.58 -42.01 10.86
C ARG A 751 -45.82 -42.65 12.22
N GLN A 752 -45.16 -42.17 13.26
CA GLN A 752 -45.36 -42.66 14.63
C GLN A 752 -46.81 -42.47 15.10
N LEU A 753 -47.43 -41.33 14.76
CA LEU A 753 -48.84 -41.10 15.06
C LEU A 753 -49.76 -42.08 14.31
N MET A 754 -49.50 -42.31 13.02
CA MET A 754 -50.24 -43.28 12.21
C MET A 754 -50.12 -44.71 12.76
N GLU A 755 -48.92 -45.12 13.15
CA GLU A 755 -48.66 -46.46 13.72
C GLU A 755 -49.43 -46.67 15.03
N ARG A 756 -49.38 -45.70 15.96
CA ARG A 756 -50.12 -45.78 17.24
C ARG A 756 -51.63 -45.86 17.07
N TYR A 757 -52.20 -45.08 16.15
CA TYR A 757 -53.64 -45.12 15.88
C TYR A 757 -54.05 -46.44 15.22
N ARG A 758 -53.20 -46.98 14.35
CA ARG A 758 -53.39 -48.28 13.72
C ARG A 758 -53.34 -49.43 14.73
N GLU A 759 -52.42 -49.40 15.69
CA GLU A 759 -52.34 -50.36 16.80
C GLU A 759 -53.60 -50.33 17.68
N GLN A 760 -54.14 -49.13 17.93
CA GLN A 760 -55.36 -48.92 18.71
C GLN A 760 -56.66 -49.20 17.94
N LYS A 761 -56.58 -49.57 16.64
CA LYS A 761 -57.74 -49.74 15.75
C LYS A 761 -58.67 -48.52 15.73
N LYS A 762 -58.07 -47.32 15.72
CA LYS A 762 -58.78 -46.05 15.62
C LYS A 762 -58.51 -45.41 14.27
N ASP A 763 -59.49 -44.67 13.79
CA ASP A 763 -59.34 -43.89 12.56
C ASP A 763 -58.54 -42.60 12.86
N LEU A 764 -57.65 -42.25 11.95
CA LEU A 764 -56.86 -41.02 11.97
C LEU A 764 -57.11 -40.24 10.68
N HIS A 765 -57.41 -38.96 10.82
CA HIS A 765 -57.76 -38.08 9.71
C HIS A 765 -56.67 -37.02 9.54
N MET A 766 -56.10 -36.92 8.34
CA MET A 766 -55.01 -36.00 8.00
C MET A 766 -55.39 -35.16 6.78
N LEU A 767 -55.10 -33.87 6.84
CA LEU A 767 -55.29 -32.94 5.75
C LEU A 767 -53.97 -32.23 5.43
N PHE A 768 -53.51 -32.41 4.21
CA PHE A 768 -52.33 -31.78 3.64
C PHE A 768 -52.77 -30.57 2.84
N ILE A 769 -52.33 -29.40 3.25
CA ILE A 769 -52.73 -28.11 2.68
C ILE A 769 -51.50 -27.49 2.02
N ASP A 770 -51.62 -27.11 0.75
CA ASP A 770 -50.61 -26.35 0.00
C ASP A 770 -51.16 -24.94 -0.24
N LEU A 771 -50.38 -23.91 0.13
CA LEU A 771 -50.74 -22.51 -0.10
C LEU A 771 -50.32 -22.08 -1.51
N GLU A 772 -51.25 -21.53 -2.29
CA GLU A 772 -51.03 -21.27 -3.71
C GLU A 772 -50.02 -20.13 -3.93
N LYS A 773 -48.82 -20.48 -4.44
CA LYS A 773 -47.72 -19.53 -4.73
C LYS A 773 -47.41 -18.64 -3.51
N ALA A 774 -47.47 -19.18 -2.30
CA ALA A 774 -47.34 -18.43 -1.05
C ALA A 774 -46.09 -17.55 -1.01
N TYR A 775 -44.95 -18.06 -1.50
CA TYR A 775 -43.69 -17.32 -1.49
C TYR A 775 -43.71 -16.07 -2.41
N ASP A 776 -44.49 -16.10 -3.48
CA ASP A 776 -44.61 -15.04 -4.49
C ASP A 776 -45.79 -14.08 -4.21
N LYS A 777 -46.85 -14.56 -3.55
CA LYS A 777 -48.10 -13.83 -3.33
C LYS A 777 -48.19 -13.05 -2.01
N ILE A 778 -47.26 -13.18 -1.07
CA ILE A 778 -47.36 -12.45 0.22
C ILE A 778 -47.37 -10.94 0.01
N PRO A 779 -48.47 -10.24 0.39
CA PRO A 779 -48.51 -8.80 0.35
C PRO A 779 -47.54 -8.18 1.36
N ARG A 780 -46.87 -7.09 0.99
CA ARG A 780 -45.83 -6.47 1.84
C ARG A 780 -46.39 -5.95 3.16
N ASN A 781 -47.58 -5.39 3.13
CA ASN A 781 -48.31 -4.95 4.34
C ASN A 781 -48.52 -6.10 5.34
N VAL A 782 -48.74 -7.34 4.86
CA VAL A 782 -48.87 -8.52 5.73
C VAL A 782 -47.54 -8.90 6.36
N MET A 783 -46.42 -8.74 5.63
CA MET A 783 -45.08 -8.95 6.18
C MET A 783 -44.73 -7.93 7.28
N TRP A 784 -45.06 -6.65 7.08
CA TRP A 784 -44.88 -5.61 8.11
C TRP A 784 -45.73 -5.89 9.34
N TRP A 785 -46.99 -6.25 9.12
CA TRP A 785 -47.91 -6.65 10.18
C TRP A 785 -47.37 -7.82 11.01
N ALA A 786 -46.81 -8.86 10.37
CA ALA A 786 -46.24 -10.00 11.09
C ALA A 786 -45.04 -9.58 11.95
N LEU A 787 -44.13 -8.74 11.42
CA LEU A 787 -42.99 -8.22 12.18
C LEU A 787 -43.44 -7.38 13.40
N GLU A 788 -44.49 -6.56 13.24
CA GLU A 788 -45.08 -5.79 14.34
C GLU A 788 -45.69 -6.71 15.41
N LYS A 789 -46.38 -7.79 15.01
CA LYS A 789 -46.95 -8.78 15.94
C LYS A 789 -45.88 -9.53 16.74
N HIS A 790 -44.75 -9.83 16.11
CA HIS A 790 -43.58 -10.39 16.77
C HIS A 790 -42.74 -9.36 17.56
N LYS A 791 -43.25 -8.12 17.76
CA LYS A 791 -42.63 -7.04 18.55
C LYS A 791 -41.23 -6.63 18.08
N VAL A 792 -40.98 -6.71 16.77
CA VAL A 792 -39.73 -6.21 16.19
C VAL A 792 -39.67 -4.69 16.33
N LEU A 793 -38.52 -4.15 16.77
CA LEU A 793 -38.35 -2.70 16.93
C LEU A 793 -38.57 -1.97 15.60
N ALA A 794 -39.29 -0.84 15.63
CA ALA A 794 -39.65 -0.06 14.45
C ALA A 794 -38.45 0.29 13.56
N LYS A 795 -37.28 0.54 14.15
CA LYS A 795 -36.02 0.78 13.41
C LYS A 795 -35.66 -0.35 12.44
N TYR A 796 -35.83 -1.61 12.84
CA TYR A 796 -35.57 -2.76 11.97
C TYR A 796 -36.65 -2.91 10.91
N ILE A 797 -37.91 -2.60 11.23
CA ILE A 797 -39.00 -2.63 10.26
C ILE A 797 -38.78 -1.59 9.17
N THR A 798 -38.41 -0.35 9.52
CA THR A 798 -38.07 0.70 8.56
C THR A 798 -36.87 0.30 7.69
N LEU A 799 -35.83 -0.26 8.32
CA LEU A 799 -34.65 -0.74 7.62
C LEU A 799 -34.96 -1.87 6.62
N ILE A 800 -35.80 -2.85 7.02
CA ILE A 800 -36.24 -3.94 6.13
C ILE A 800 -37.15 -3.38 5.03
N LYS A 801 -38.01 -2.38 5.32
CA LYS A 801 -38.86 -1.72 4.31
C LYS A 801 -38.02 -1.05 3.22
N ASP A 802 -36.95 -0.35 3.59
CA ASP A 802 -36.04 0.34 2.65
C ASP A 802 -35.34 -0.67 1.70
N THR A 803 -34.92 -1.82 2.24
CA THR A 803 -34.27 -2.87 1.44
C THR A 803 -35.24 -3.75 0.66
N SER A 804 -36.50 -3.84 1.11
CA SER A 804 -37.52 -4.72 0.54
C SER A 804 -38.26 -4.14 -0.65
N SER A 805 -37.89 -2.96 -1.17
CA SER A 805 -38.50 -2.38 -2.37
C SER A 805 -38.52 -3.37 -3.56
N ARG A 806 -37.62 -4.36 -3.61
CA ARG A 806 -37.53 -5.37 -4.69
C ARG A 806 -37.09 -6.79 -4.26
N THR A 807 -37.58 -7.35 -3.15
CA THR A 807 -37.20 -8.73 -2.74
C THR A 807 -37.76 -9.79 -3.71
N CYS A 808 -36.90 -10.69 -4.22
CA CYS A 808 -37.25 -11.86 -5.05
C CYS A 808 -36.67 -13.15 -4.42
N VAL A 809 -36.85 -14.31 -5.06
CA VAL A 809 -36.27 -15.60 -4.66
C VAL A 809 -34.74 -15.51 -4.73
N GLY A 810 -34.01 -15.79 -3.63
CA GLY A 810 -32.54 -15.68 -3.55
C GLY A 810 -31.97 -14.83 -2.40
N SER A 811 -32.83 -14.12 -1.66
CA SER A 811 -32.46 -13.37 -0.44
C SER A 811 -32.19 -14.32 0.75
N ALA A 812 -31.17 -14.05 1.56
CA ALA A 812 -30.85 -14.82 2.77
C ALA A 812 -31.86 -14.55 3.90
N LEU A 813 -32.43 -13.34 3.95
CA LEU A 813 -33.37 -12.92 4.99
C LEU A 813 -34.80 -13.43 4.76
N ARG A 814 -35.20 -13.57 3.49
CA ARG A 814 -36.59 -13.84 3.09
C ARG A 814 -37.17 -15.17 3.60
N PRO A 815 -36.44 -16.30 3.64
CA PRO A 815 -36.97 -17.54 4.19
C PRO A 815 -37.43 -17.40 5.66
N TYR A 816 -36.68 -16.65 6.47
CA TYR A 816 -37.06 -16.43 7.86
C TYR A 816 -38.26 -15.48 8.00
N LEU A 817 -38.31 -14.39 7.21
CA LEU A 817 -39.48 -13.51 7.16
C LEU A 817 -40.73 -14.28 6.72
N PHE A 818 -40.59 -15.18 5.74
CA PHE A 818 -41.66 -16.07 5.29
C PHE A 818 -42.15 -16.98 6.42
N ALA A 819 -41.23 -17.61 7.16
CA ALA A 819 -41.59 -18.45 8.30
C ALA A 819 -42.35 -17.67 9.38
N LEU A 820 -41.95 -16.44 9.69
CA LEU A 820 -42.67 -15.56 10.63
C LEU A 820 -44.09 -15.23 10.15
N VAL A 821 -44.26 -14.91 8.86
CA VAL A 821 -45.58 -14.63 8.28
C VAL A 821 -46.47 -15.86 8.33
N VAL A 822 -45.97 -17.03 7.91
CA VAL A 822 -46.78 -18.27 7.94
C VAL A 822 -47.13 -18.66 9.36
N ASP A 823 -46.19 -18.55 10.30
CA ASP A 823 -46.42 -18.82 11.72
C ASP A 823 -47.56 -17.97 12.29
N GLU A 824 -47.49 -16.67 12.04
CA GLU A 824 -48.48 -15.72 12.55
C GLU A 824 -49.84 -15.88 11.85
N VAL A 825 -49.86 -16.15 10.54
CA VAL A 825 -51.09 -16.35 9.78
C VAL A 825 -51.79 -17.65 10.15
N THR A 826 -51.03 -18.68 10.51
CA THR A 826 -51.57 -20.01 10.88
C THR A 826 -51.80 -20.18 12.37
N ARG A 827 -51.48 -19.18 13.20
CA ARG A 827 -51.53 -19.27 14.67
C ARG A 827 -52.87 -19.77 15.22
N ASP A 828 -53.98 -19.38 14.59
CA ASP A 828 -55.35 -19.78 15.01
C ASP A 828 -55.69 -21.26 14.78
N ILE A 829 -54.90 -21.99 13.98
CA ILE A 829 -55.07 -23.43 13.72
C ILE A 829 -53.93 -24.28 14.23
N GLN A 830 -52.87 -23.66 14.72
CA GLN A 830 -51.75 -24.39 15.31
C GLN A 830 -52.21 -25.04 16.64
N GLY A 831 -52.23 -26.37 16.66
CA GLY A 831 -52.36 -27.19 17.88
C GLY A 831 -51.01 -27.81 18.27
N ASP A 832 -50.96 -28.62 19.32
CA ASP A 832 -49.71 -29.28 19.73
C ASP A 832 -49.16 -30.23 18.65
N ILE A 833 -47.83 -30.36 18.57
CA ILE A 833 -47.19 -31.35 17.71
C ILE A 833 -47.51 -32.75 18.26
N PRO A 834 -47.96 -33.73 17.45
CA PRO A 834 -47.99 -33.76 15.97
C PRO A 834 -49.35 -33.44 15.30
N TRP A 835 -50.30 -32.81 16.01
CA TRP A 835 -51.64 -32.50 15.49
C TRP A 835 -51.68 -31.38 14.46
N CYS A 836 -50.71 -30.47 14.51
CA CYS A 836 -50.47 -29.47 13.49
C CYS A 836 -48.96 -29.36 13.24
N MET A 837 -48.55 -29.47 11.98
CA MET A 837 -47.16 -29.31 11.57
C MET A 837 -47.09 -28.48 10.30
N LEU A 838 -46.09 -27.61 10.24
CA LEU A 838 -45.85 -26.67 9.15
C LEU A 838 -44.47 -26.96 8.58
N PHE A 839 -44.34 -26.96 7.26
CA PHE A 839 -43.05 -27.00 6.57
C PHE A 839 -43.08 -25.96 5.45
N ALA A 840 -42.55 -24.76 5.74
CA ALA A 840 -42.71 -23.61 4.85
C ALA A 840 -44.21 -23.34 4.57
N ASP A 841 -44.66 -23.51 3.32
CA ASP A 841 -46.04 -23.37 2.88
C ASP A 841 -46.92 -24.61 3.04
N ASP A 842 -46.31 -25.79 3.24
CA ASP A 842 -47.03 -27.04 3.45
C ASP A 842 -47.53 -27.14 4.89
N VAL A 843 -48.85 -27.31 5.07
CA VAL A 843 -49.48 -27.45 6.39
C VAL A 843 -50.14 -28.82 6.50
N VAL A 844 -49.86 -29.53 7.58
CA VAL A 844 -50.52 -30.79 7.92
C VAL A 844 -51.37 -30.58 9.16
N LEU A 845 -52.68 -30.82 9.01
CA LEU A 845 -53.64 -30.85 10.11
C LEU A 845 -54.09 -32.29 10.35
N VAL A 846 -54.03 -32.71 11.61
CA VAL A 846 -54.42 -34.06 12.04
C VAL A 846 -55.50 -33.98 13.10
N ASP A 847 -56.43 -34.92 13.06
CA ASP A 847 -57.53 -35.05 14.00
C ASP A 847 -58.02 -36.51 14.10
N ASP A 848 -58.74 -36.84 15.16
CA ASP A 848 -59.35 -38.16 15.38
C ASP A 848 -60.70 -38.32 14.66
N SER A 849 -61.23 -37.23 14.10
CA SER A 849 -62.50 -37.23 13.38
C SER A 849 -62.44 -36.41 12.10
N ARG A 850 -63.16 -36.86 11.07
CA ARG A 850 -63.33 -36.08 9.82
C ARG A 850 -63.97 -34.71 10.07
N THR A 851 -64.93 -34.66 11.00
CA THR A 851 -65.60 -33.42 11.40
C THR A 851 -64.65 -32.47 12.14
N GLY A 852 -63.70 -32.97 12.93
CA GLY A 852 -62.67 -32.18 13.59
C GLY A 852 -61.69 -31.53 12.61
N VAL A 853 -61.18 -32.28 11.63
CA VAL A 853 -60.34 -31.70 10.53
C VAL A 853 -61.12 -30.64 9.75
N ASN A 854 -62.37 -30.92 9.37
CA ASN A 854 -63.21 -29.97 8.64
C ASN A 854 -63.54 -28.71 9.45
N ARG A 855 -63.73 -28.84 10.78
CA ARG A 855 -63.94 -27.69 11.69
C ARG A 855 -62.71 -26.79 11.73
N LYS A 856 -61.51 -27.37 11.72
CA LYS A 856 -60.25 -26.61 11.64
C LYS A 856 -60.08 -25.89 10.28
N LEU A 857 -60.67 -26.44 9.21
CA LEU A 857 -60.57 -25.93 7.84
C LEU A 857 -61.60 -24.85 7.45
N SER A 858 -62.63 -24.56 8.26
CA SER A 858 -63.79 -23.71 7.87
C SER A 858 -63.37 -22.48 7.03
N TYR A 859 -63.73 -22.50 5.75
CA TYR A 859 -63.01 -21.81 4.68
C TYR A 859 -63.21 -20.28 4.67
N GLU A 860 -64.32 -19.77 5.19
CA GLU A 860 -64.77 -18.40 4.89
C GLU A 860 -64.33 -17.34 5.92
N ASP A 861 -63.91 -17.73 7.13
CA ASP A 861 -63.61 -16.78 8.23
C ASP A 861 -62.14 -16.72 8.68
N LYS A 862 -61.21 -17.34 7.94
CA LYS A 862 -59.83 -17.51 8.41
C LYS A 862 -58.88 -16.38 7.97
N PRO A 863 -57.85 -16.04 8.80
CA PRO A 863 -56.97 -14.89 8.56
C PRO A 863 -56.14 -14.94 7.27
N TRP A 864 -55.79 -16.12 6.76
CA TRP A 864 -54.99 -16.28 5.53
C TRP A 864 -55.72 -15.77 4.28
N ASN A 865 -57.03 -16.03 4.16
CA ASN A 865 -57.82 -15.57 3.01
C ASN A 865 -57.95 -14.04 3.00
N ARG A 866 -58.17 -13.43 4.17
CA ARG A 866 -58.18 -11.96 4.34
C ARG A 866 -56.81 -11.31 4.11
N LYS A 867 -55.73 -12.09 4.11
CA LYS A 867 -54.33 -11.65 3.91
C LYS A 867 -53.74 -12.05 2.56
N GLY A 868 -54.57 -12.54 1.63
CA GLY A 868 -54.16 -12.83 0.25
C GLY A 868 -53.43 -14.16 0.05
N LEU A 869 -53.46 -15.07 1.04
CA LEU A 869 -52.90 -16.42 0.95
C LEU A 869 -54.02 -17.44 0.74
N GLY A 870 -54.33 -17.73 -0.53
CA GLY A 870 -55.33 -18.73 -0.91
C GLY A 870 -54.78 -20.16 -0.94
N PHE A 871 -55.66 -21.16 -0.84
CA PHE A 871 -55.29 -22.58 -0.93
C PHE A 871 -55.20 -23.07 -2.38
N SER A 872 -54.22 -23.94 -2.64
CA SER A 872 -54.20 -24.71 -3.88
C SER A 872 -55.24 -25.83 -3.81
N ARG A 873 -56.40 -25.60 -4.44
CA ARG A 873 -57.48 -26.61 -4.52
C ARG A 873 -57.05 -27.91 -5.19
N THR A 874 -56.07 -27.85 -6.09
CA THR A 874 -55.59 -29.01 -6.84
C THR A 874 -54.54 -29.83 -6.11
N LYS A 875 -53.87 -29.25 -5.10
CA LYS A 875 -52.80 -29.92 -4.34
C LYS A 875 -53.17 -30.22 -2.88
N THR A 876 -54.24 -29.62 -2.36
CA THR A 876 -54.74 -29.93 -1.02
C THR A 876 -55.33 -31.34 -1.04
N GLU A 877 -54.82 -32.24 -0.19
CA GLU A 877 -55.18 -33.66 -0.16
C GLU A 877 -55.68 -34.08 1.22
N TYR A 878 -56.75 -34.89 1.24
CA TYR A 878 -57.27 -35.48 2.47
C TYR A 878 -56.96 -36.98 2.50
N MET A 879 -56.46 -37.44 3.64
CA MET A 879 -56.09 -38.83 3.89
C MET A 879 -56.74 -39.32 5.17
N MET A 880 -57.35 -40.51 5.10
CA MET A 880 -57.85 -41.23 6.27
C MET A 880 -57.10 -42.56 6.41
N CYS A 881 -56.62 -42.83 7.62
CA CYS A 881 -55.96 -44.07 7.99
C CYS A 881 -56.83 -44.78 9.04
N GLY A 882 -57.52 -45.85 8.65
CA GLY A 882 -58.46 -46.56 9.51
C GLY A 882 -58.27 -48.07 9.50
N SER A 883 -58.85 -48.74 10.50
CA SER A 883 -58.80 -50.19 10.66
C SER A 883 -60.15 -50.82 10.33
N SER A 884 -60.51 -50.97 9.05
CA SER A 884 -61.71 -51.72 8.68
C SER A 884 -61.46 -52.76 7.59
N THR A 885 -61.66 -54.01 8.02
CA THR A 885 -61.68 -55.27 7.27
C THR A 885 -63.04 -55.52 6.58
N THR A 886 -63.83 -54.48 6.29
CA THR A 886 -65.15 -54.63 5.68
C THR A 886 -65.12 -54.22 4.21
N ARG A 887 -64.96 -55.25 3.36
CA ARG A 887 -65.45 -55.25 1.98
C ARG A 887 -66.97 -55.07 2.01
N ARG A 888 -67.47 -53.84 1.82
CA ARG A 888 -68.77 -53.59 1.19
C ARG A 888 -68.66 -52.34 0.34
N GLU A 889 -68.95 -52.53 -0.94
CA GLU A 889 -69.20 -51.49 -1.91
C GLU A 889 -70.49 -50.79 -1.51
N GLU A 890 -70.38 -49.63 -0.88
CA GLU A 890 -71.41 -48.59 -0.98
C GLU A 890 -70.75 -47.41 -1.69
N GLU A 891 -71.08 -47.28 -2.98
CA GLU A 891 -70.92 -46.04 -3.73
C GLU A 891 -71.77 -44.95 -3.07
N GLU A 892 -71.22 -44.23 -2.10
CA GLU A 892 -71.71 -42.89 -1.81
C GLU A 892 -71.20 -41.95 -2.91
N ARG A 893 -72.10 -41.64 -3.86
CA ARG A 893 -71.93 -40.53 -4.81
C ARG A 893 -71.65 -39.24 -4.05
N ARG A 894 -70.68 -38.47 -4.57
CA ARG A 894 -70.28 -37.14 -4.08
C ARG A 894 -71.49 -36.24 -3.81
N PRO A 895 -71.58 -35.56 -2.65
CA PRO A 895 -72.31 -34.30 -2.58
C PRO A 895 -71.55 -33.24 -3.39
N SER A 896 -72.27 -32.39 -4.10
CA SER A 896 -71.74 -31.38 -5.04
C SER A 896 -70.89 -30.27 -4.41
N GLU A 897 -70.59 -30.33 -3.10
CA GLU A 897 -69.94 -29.24 -2.34
C GLU A 897 -68.61 -29.62 -1.65
N ALA A 898 -68.08 -30.84 -1.80
CA ALA A 898 -66.85 -31.24 -1.09
C ALA A 898 -65.55 -30.82 -1.85
N PRO A 899 -64.64 -30.01 -1.26
CA PRO A 899 -63.57 -29.32 -2.00
C PRO A 899 -62.21 -30.06 -2.07
N VAL A 900 -62.08 -31.30 -1.58
CA VAL A 900 -60.77 -31.98 -1.43
C VAL A 900 -60.75 -33.35 -2.12
N HIS A 901 -59.65 -33.67 -2.81
CA HIS A 901 -59.44 -34.99 -3.41
C HIS A 901 -59.24 -36.05 -2.31
N SER A 902 -60.13 -37.05 -2.24
CA SER A 902 -60.08 -38.13 -1.25
C SER A 902 -59.29 -39.31 -1.80
N ARG A 903 -58.17 -39.66 -1.15
CA ARG A 903 -57.38 -40.86 -1.48
C ARG A 903 -57.50 -41.89 -0.35
N ARG A 904 -58.04 -43.08 -0.66
CA ARG A 904 -57.95 -44.27 0.20
C ARG A 904 -56.76 -45.12 -0.27
N LEU A 905 -55.84 -45.44 0.64
CA LEU A 905 -54.77 -46.40 0.40
C LEU A 905 -55.36 -47.82 0.30
N LYS A 906 -55.53 -48.34 -0.93
CA LYS A 906 -55.68 -49.78 -1.19
C LYS A 906 -54.30 -50.36 -1.51
N ARG A 907 -53.93 -51.46 -0.85
CA ARG A 907 -52.74 -52.25 -1.22
C ARG A 907 -53.04 -52.94 -2.55
N VAL A 908 -52.32 -52.57 -3.61
CA VAL A 908 -52.37 -53.27 -4.89
C VAL A 908 -51.14 -54.17 -4.95
N GLU A 909 -51.34 -55.48 -4.84
CA GLU A 909 -50.33 -56.45 -5.25
C GLU A 909 -50.39 -56.54 -6.78
N ASN A 910 -49.23 -56.32 -7.41
CA ASN A 910 -48.95 -56.39 -8.85
C ASN A 910 -49.50 -55.25 -9.73
N VAL A 911 -48.65 -54.24 -9.98
CA VAL A 911 -48.77 -53.34 -11.14
C VAL A 911 -47.39 -53.24 -11.81
N LYS A 912 -47.28 -53.67 -13.07
CA LYS A 912 -46.15 -53.35 -13.95
C LYS A 912 -46.11 -51.84 -14.17
N ARG A 913 -44.98 -51.19 -13.84
CA ARG A 913 -44.76 -49.74 -14.02
C ARG A 913 -43.99 -49.47 -15.31
N GLY A 914 -44.37 -48.39 -16.01
CA GLY A 914 -43.65 -47.84 -17.15
C GLY A 914 -42.27 -47.27 -16.76
N GLN A 915 -41.34 -47.35 -17.72
CA GLN A 915 -39.92 -47.00 -17.59
C GLN A 915 -39.70 -45.52 -17.22
N GLY A 916 -38.75 -45.27 -16.31
CA GLY A 916 -38.24 -43.92 -16.01
C GLY A 916 -37.94 -43.55 -14.55
N ARG A 917 -37.66 -44.51 -13.64
CA ARG A 917 -37.20 -44.21 -12.26
C ARG A 917 -36.17 -45.26 -11.79
N PRO A 918 -35.21 -44.93 -10.89
CA PRO A 918 -34.14 -45.85 -10.47
C PRO A 918 -34.68 -47.10 -9.74
N ASN A 919 -33.94 -48.21 -9.87
CA ASN A 919 -34.32 -49.58 -9.49
C ASN A 919 -34.47 -49.88 -7.99
N LEU A 920 -34.27 -48.91 -7.09
CA LEU A 920 -34.42 -49.14 -5.65
C LEU A 920 -35.77 -48.59 -5.19
N THR A 921 -36.59 -49.47 -4.62
CA THR A 921 -37.78 -49.03 -3.89
C THR A 921 -37.35 -48.18 -2.69
N TRP A 922 -38.21 -47.26 -2.26
CA TRP A 922 -37.93 -46.41 -1.09
C TRP A 922 -37.58 -47.24 0.15
N GLU A 923 -38.21 -48.40 0.32
CA GLU A 923 -37.91 -49.33 1.41
C GLU A 923 -36.52 -49.95 1.30
N GLU A 924 -36.04 -50.25 0.10
CA GLU A 924 -34.68 -50.80 -0.13
C GLU A 924 -33.61 -49.74 0.07
N SER A 925 -33.86 -48.49 -0.35
CA SER A 925 -32.96 -47.37 -0.10
C SER A 925 -32.85 -47.08 1.40
N VAL A 926 -33.98 -47.00 2.10
CA VAL A 926 -34.00 -46.77 3.55
C VAL A 926 -33.35 -47.93 4.31
N LYS A 927 -33.59 -49.20 3.91
CA LYS A 927 -32.92 -50.35 4.53
C LYS A 927 -31.41 -50.35 4.30
N ARG A 928 -30.95 -49.93 3.12
CA ARG A 928 -29.53 -49.81 2.82
C ARG A 928 -28.89 -48.70 3.66
N ASP A 929 -29.50 -47.51 3.68
CA ASP A 929 -28.95 -46.36 4.40
C ASP A 929 -28.95 -46.61 5.93
N LEU A 930 -29.99 -47.27 6.47
CA LEU A 930 -30.01 -47.70 7.89
C LEU A 930 -28.94 -48.74 8.21
N LYS A 931 -28.62 -49.63 7.26
CA LYS A 931 -27.56 -50.64 7.41
C LYS A 931 -26.17 -50.01 7.32
N GLU A 932 -26.00 -49.04 6.44
CA GLU A 932 -24.75 -48.29 6.25
C GLU A 932 -24.43 -47.41 7.47
N TRP A 933 -25.45 -46.87 8.14
CA TRP A 933 -25.30 -46.08 9.37
C TRP A 933 -25.36 -46.91 10.65
N SER A 934 -25.39 -48.25 10.54
CA SER A 934 -25.42 -49.19 11.68
C SER A 934 -26.58 -48.94 12.67
N ILE A 935 -27.72 -48.46 12.18
CA ILE A 935 -28.88 -48.11 13.02
C ILE A 935 -29.76 -49.35 13.21
N THR A 936 -29.81 -49.89 14.44
CA THR A 936 -30.64 -51.05 14.78
C THR A 936 -32.10 -50.66 15.02
N LYS A 937 -33.01 -51.64 14.94
CA LYS A 937 -34.46 -51.42 15.13
C LYS A 937 -34.80 -50.93 16.55
N GLU A 938 -33.95 -51.24 17.54
CA GLU A 938 -34.11 -50.83 18.93
C GLU A 938 -33.82 -49.33 19.15
N LEU A 939 -32.93 -48.74 18.34
CA LEU A 939 -32.58 -47.31 18.38
C LEU A 939 -33.78 -46.39 18.06
N ALA A 940 -34.80 -46.90 17.36
CA ALA A 940 -36.01 -46.14 17.04
C ALA A 940 -36.89 -45.82 18.28
N MET A 941 -36.65 -46.51 19.41
CA MET A 941 -37.37 -46.31 20.67
C MET A 941 -36.75 -45.23 21.56
N ASP A 942 -35.48 -44.85 21.33
CA ASP A 942 -34.78 -43.79 22.06
C ASP A 942 -34.53 -42.56 21.17
N ARG A 943 -35.31 -41.50 21.43
CA ARG A 943 -35.28 -40.25 20.67
C ARG A 943 -33.95 -39.50 20.79
N GLY A 944 -33.20 -39.67 21.87
CA GLY A 944 -31.90 -39.04 22.09
C GLY A 944 -30.80 -39.74 21.30
N ALA A 945 -30.74 -41.07 21.41
CA ALA A 945 -29.78 -41.90 20.68
C ALA A 945 -30.01 -41.86 19.16
N TRP A 946 -31.27 -41.86 18.71
CA TRP A 946 -31.63 -41.70 17.29
C TRP A 946 -31.13 -40.36 16.72
N LYS A 947 -31.24 -39.26 17.47
CA LYS A 947 -30.78 -37.93 17.03
C LYS A 947 -29.26 -37.84 16.89
N LEU A 948 -28.51 -38.49 17.76
CA LEU A 948 -27.04 -38.57 17.68
C LEU A 948 -26.57 -39.41 16.49
N ALA A 949 -27.25 -40.52 16.19
CA ALA A 949 -26.86 -41.45 15.13
C ALA A 949 -27.09 -40.91 13.70
N ILE A 950 -28.03 -39.97 13.51
CA ILE A 950 -28.35 -39.39 12.19
C ILE A 950 -27.73 -38.00 11.97
N HIS A 951 -26.97 -37.48 12.95
CA HIS A 951 -26.37 -36.15 12.84
C HIS A 951 -25.07 -36.22 12.04
N VAL A 952 -25.08 -35.62 10.85
CA VAL A 952 -23.84 -35.28 10.15
C VAL A 952 -23.38 -33.93 10.71
N PRO A 953 -22.19 -33.81 11.32
CA PRO A 953 -21.69 -32.51 11.75
C PRO A 953 -21.52 -31.61 10.53
N GLU A 954 -21.99 -30.36 10.62
CA GLU A 954 -21.74 -29.35 9.58
C GLU A 954 -20.22 -29.08 9.47
N PRO A 955 -19.69 -28.84 8.25
CA PRO A 955 -18.29 -28.45 8.05
C PRO A 955 -17.96 -27.06 8.62
#